data_AF-A0A2D7A3F1-F1
#
_entry.id   AF-A0A2D7A3F1-F1
#
_cell.length_a   1.000
_cell.length_b   1.000
_cell.length_c   1.000
_cell.angle_alpha   90.00
_cell.angle_beta   90.00
_cell.angle_gamma   90.00
#
_symmetry.space_group_name_H-M   'P 1'
#
loop_
_entity.id
_entity.type
_entity.pdbx_description
1 polymer ?
#
loop_
_entity_poly.entity_id
_entity_poly.type
_entity_poly.pdbx_seq_one_letter_code
_entity_poly.pdbx_strand_id
1 'polypeptide(L)'
;MRFKLAFLFFTALCFYSYSNNSKDSIVNSLEWRNIGPDRGGRSLAVSGSSRINEYYFGAVGGGLWKTTDGGQTWNPVTDGQIKSSSVGAVAVSNSNPDIVYIGMGETELRGNIMQGDGVYKSIDAGLTWNHIGLKETQAISKIRVHPSNPDIVYVAALGHPYGENKERGVFKSIDGGKNWKKILYKSPKAGAIDMILDPNNPETLYASFWQVYRTPYKMLGGGPECSLYKSIDGGESWIDISENEGFPNRPLGKIGITVSPVNSNKLWALVESNQGGVYSSEDAGKSWTLVNDERKLRQRAFYYSRIYADSKDENTVYALNTGFYKSIDGGKTFDERIIVPHGDNHDLWIDPKNPSRMINANDGGGCVSVNGGKTWTDLDFPTSQLYHIMVTKDFPYYVCGAQQDNSTMCVPSEGWNFKQARGPHKQYYYPVGGGESGYITQHPSNLDWFYAGSQGALLTKFDRSTGFKRDIQVFPRFFSGEPASALPERWQWTFPIIFSPLNSNRLYTSSQHVWMSEDDGQSWSKISPDLTYADPKTLGKTGGVITNDMNGPEIYATIFSLVPSSYDQNTLWAGSDDGLIHITQDHGKSWRNITPPDMPKDTRISIIEESKHKPGTIYVAAKRYQMDDRKPYLWKTHDYGQTWKKIINGIRNDDFLHVIREDLKVPGLLYAGGEHEVWVSYNDGDDWKSISLNLPDTQISDLIVTEKDLVVGTHGRSVYILDDISPIREMSKVNIENSHLYDVYFATRRVQDAEIKYYLPQTPKKLSIKIFDSKNKIVLEKEGVLEDQSDDNSSSWFGADNKNPSMDIGLNNYKWNLRYQGATDFDGMIIWSAKPSLGPIAPPGKYKVQLIVDDKTHESIFEVRKDPRIAVSDSVINEQFNFAMSIMMQTDLANKSVIEIREIKEKLNNLLPASSASKQKKISSLINDLEKIESNIYQVKNQSGQDPLNFPIKVNNRLAYLRKSVESGDGLPTKGSIEVFEILKNELSVYVKELKKLKTKAKDLI
;
A
#
# COMPACT_ATOMS: atom_id res chain seq x y z
N MET A 1 14.91 -31.10 56.14
CA MET A 1 16.05 -31.98 55.80
C MET A 1 15.53 -33.12 54.93
N ARG A 2 15.95 -33.17 53.65
CA ARG A 2 15.91 -34.31 52.69
C ARG A 2 14.52 -34.88 52.30
N PHE A 3 14.14 -35.11 51.03
CA PHE A 3 14.87 -35.43 49.79
C PHE A 3 14.19 -34.80 48.56
N LYS A 4 14.99 -34.22 47.65
CA LYS A 4 14.69 -34.01 46.22
C LYS A 4 15.78 -34.74 45.43
N LEU A 5 15.39 -35.61 44.51
CA LEU A 5 16.19 -36.16 43.40
C LEU A 5 15.23 -36.17 42.20
N ALA A 6 15.41 -35.32 41.17
CA ALA A 6 16.35 -35.45 40.05
C ALA A 6 15.72 -36.19 38.87
N PHE A 7 15.38 -35.44 37.82
CA PHE A 7 15.51 -35.90 36.43
C PHE A 7 16.06 -34.72 35.62
N LEU A 8 17.32 -34.85 35.20
CA LEU A 8 17.99 -33.97 34.26
C LEU A 8 17.36 -34.16 32.87
N PHE A 9 16.99 -33.07 32.22
CA PHE A 9 16.98 -32.99 30.75
C PHE A 9 18.04 -31.99 30.33
N PHE A 10 19.02 -32.50 29.58
CA PHE A 10 20.09 -31.76 28.94
C PHE A 10 19.47 -30.89 27.82
N THR A 11 19.35 -29.58 28.04
CA THR A 11 19.13 -28.63 26.95
C THR A 11 20.47 -28.15 26.43
N ALA A 12 20.97 -28.80 25.38
CA ALA A 12 21.99 -28.21 24.53
C ALA A 12 21.34 -27.04 23.77
N LEU A 13 21.52 -25.81 24.29
CA LEU A 13 21.35 -24.60 23.49
C LEU A 13 22.48 -24.57 22.45
N CYS A 14 22.24 -25.14 21.28
CA CYS A 14 22.94 -24.71 20.07
C CYS A 14 22.36 -23.37 19.65
N PHE A 15 22.96 -22.27 20.11
CA PHE A 15 22.91 -21.01 19.39
C PHE A 15 23.60 -21.23 18.04
N TYR A 16 22.84 -21.55 17.00
CA TYR A 16 23.27 -21.30 15.63
C TYR A 16 23.13 -19.80 15.39
N SER A 17 24.16 -19.04 15.74
CA SER A 17 24.42 -17.76 15.10
C SER A 17 24.83 -18.03 13.66
N TYR A 18 23.86 -18.15 12.76
CA TYR A 18 24.13 -18.00 11.34
C TYR A 18 24.51 -16.54 11.11
N SER A 19 25.82 -16.25 11.04
CA SER A 19 26.29 -15.06 10.34
C SER A 19 25.91 -15.24 8.87
N ASN A 20 24.76 -14.73 8.44
CA ASN A 20 24.39 -14.69 7.03
C ASN A 20 25.20 -13.59 6.33
N ASN A 21 26.51 -13.80 6.20
CA ASN A 21 27.39 -13.02 5.33
C ASN A 21 27.09 -13.48 3.89
N SER A 22 25.98 -13.02 3.34
CA SER A 22 25.55 -13.29 1.96
C SER A 22 25.03 -12.00 1.36
N LYS A 23 25.13 -11.83 0.04
CA LYS A 23 24.56 -10.65 -0.64
C LYS A 23 23.05 -10.48 -0.39
N ASP A 24 22.36 -11.58 -0.10
CA ASP A 24 20.94 -11.58 0.21
C ASP A 24 20.63 -10.85 1.53
N SER A 25 21.57 -10.80 2.50
CA SER A 25 21.36 -10.05 3.75
C SER A 25 21.26 -8.54 3.55
N ILE A 26 21.95 -7.98 2.54
CA ILE A 26 21.87 -6.56 2.17
C ILE A 26 20.45 -6.24 1.70
N VAL A 27 19.91 -7.05 0.79
CA VAL A 27 18.58 -6.84 0.22
C VAL A 27 17.51 -7.03 1.29
N ASN A 28 17.64 -8.07 2.12
CA ASN A 28 16.72 -8.41 3.20
C ASN A 28 16.63 -7.34 4.31
N SER A 29 17.55 -6.37 4.33
CA SER A 29 17.56 -5.25 5.27
C SER A 29 16.83 -4.00 4.74
N LEU A 30 16.35 -4.03 3.49
CA LEU A 30 15.53 -2.96 2.93
C LEU A 30 14.08 -3.12 3.39
N GLU A 31 13.33 -2.01 3.37
CA GLU A 31 11.92 -1.99 3.78
C GLU A 31 11.09 -1.17 2.81
N TRP A 32 9.92 -1.71 2.47
CA TRP A 32 8.88 -1.02 1.73
C TRP A 32 8.07 -0.13 2.67
N ARG A 33 7.88 1.13 2.26
CA ARG A 33 7.06 2.12 2.95
C ARG A 33 5.70 2.25 2.26
N ASN A 34 4.62 1.97 2.97
CA ASN A 34 3.27 2.28 2.50
C ASN A 34 3.06 3.81 2.52
N ILE A 35 2.61 4.39 1.41
CA ILE A 35 2.35 5.83 1.30
C ILE A 35 0.86 6.17 1.18
N GLY A 36 -0.01 5.17 1.34
CA GLY A 36 -1.45 5.31 1.22
C GLY A 36 -1.95 5.46 -0.22
N PRO A 37 -3.15 6.05 -0.41
CA PRO A 37 -3.97 6.63 0.65
C PRO A 37 -4.72 5.56 1.45
N ASP A 38 -5.17 5.94 2.64
CA ASP A 38 -6.19 5.29 3.46
C ASP A 38 -7.53 5.49 2.78
N ARG A 39 -7.75 4.73 1.72
CA ARG A 39 -8.98 4.73 0.93
C ARG A 39 -9.34 3.28 0.65
N GLY A 40 -10.48 2.88 1.19
CA GLY A 40 -10.95 1.51 1.14
C GLY A 40 -11.20 1.01 -0.28
N GLY A 41 -10.88 -0.25 -0.52
CA GLY A 41 -11.22 -1.02 -1.71
C GLY A 41 -12.13 -2.20 -1.37
N ARG A 42 -12.42 -3.04 -2.37
CA ARG A 42 -13.48 -4.06 -2.28
C ARG A 42 -13.29 -5.05 -1.13
N SER A 43 -14.40 -5.34 -0.45
CA SER A 43 -14.53 -6.41 0.55
C SER A 43 -15.72 -7.31 0.20
N LEU A 44 -15.53 -8.62 0.34
CA LEU A 44 -16.56 -9.63 0.03
C LEU A 44 -17.10 -10.35 1.26
N ALA A 45 -16.44 -10.18 2.40
CA ALA A 45 -16.73 -10.97 3.59
C ALA A 45 -16.61 -10.15 4.86
N VAL A 46 -17.57 -10.29 5.76
CA VAL A 46 -17.54 -9.67 7.08
C VAL A 46 -18.04 -10.62 8.16
N SER A 47 -17.56 -10.41 9.38
CA SER A 47 -18.10 -11.05 10.57
C SER A 47 -17.96 -10.13 11.77
N GLY A 48 -19.00 -10.05 12.59
CA GLY A 48 -18.87 -9.54 13.95
C GLY A 48 -18.46 -10.65 14.92
N SER A 49 -18.11 -10.24 16.14
CA SER A 49 -17.79 -11.12 17.26
C SER A 49 -18.92 -11.11 18.29
N SER A 50 -18.89 -12.08 19.23
CA SER A 50 -19.71 -12.01 20.45
C SER A 50 -19.18 -10.95 21.44
N ARG A 51 -17.94 -10.47 21.25
CA ARG A 51 -17.37 -9.32 21.98
C ARG A 51 -17.92 -8.04 21.39
N ILE A 52 -18.29 -7.10 22.26
CA ILE A 52 -18.77 -5.79 21.82
C ILE A 52 -17.66 -5.04 21.08
N ASN A 53 -18.03 -4.29 20.04
CA ASN A 53 -17.12 -3.45 19.24
C ASN A 53 -16.02 -4.19 18.44
N GLU A 54 -16.01 -5.52 18.45
CA GLU A 54 -15.06 -6.33 17.66
C GLU A 54 -15.68 -6.85 16.36
N TYR A 55 -15.04 -6.52 15.24
CA TYR A 55 -15.48 -6.92 13.90
C TYR A 55 -14.30 -7.17 12.97
N TYR A 56 -14.59 -7.87 11.89
CA TYR A 56 -13.63 -8.27 10.87
C TYR A 56 -14.20 -8.03 9.47
N PHE A 57 -13.36 -7.59 8.54
CA PHE A 57 -13.67 -7.64 7.11
C PHE A 57 -12.50 -8.26 6.33
N GLY A 58 -12.84 -9.02 5.30
CA GLY A 58 -11.92 -9.62 4.35
C GLY A 58 -11.76 -8.74 3.13
N ALA A 59 -10.59 -8.13 2.96
CA ALA A 59 -10.28 -7.33 1.79
C ALA A 59 -9.92 -8.22 0.60
N VAL A 60 -10.27 -7.77 -0.61
CA VAL A 60 -9.82 -8.40 -1.85
C VAL A 60 -8.40 -7.96 -2.16
N GLY A 61 -7.46 -8.91 -2.15
CA GLY A 61 -6.02 -8.67 -2.29
C GLY A 61 -5.39 -7.93 -1.11
N GLY A 62 -6.11 -7.78 0.01
CA GLY A 62 -5.71 -6.91 1.11
C GLY A 62 -5.63 -7.55 2.49
N GLY A 63 -5.87 -8.86 2.59
CA GLY A 63 -5.84 -9.62 3.85
C GLY A 63 -7.09 -9.42 4.72
N LEU A 64 -7.01 -9.88 5.97
CA LEU A 64 -8.06 -9.68 6.97
C LEU A 64 -7.77 -8.45 7.82
N TRP A 65 -8.80 -7.64 8.04
CA TRP A 65 -8.74 -6.46 8.88
C TRP A 65 -9.62 -6.61 10.11
N LYS A 66 -9.16 -6.11 11.25
CA LYS A 66 -9.83 -6.18 12.54
C LYS A 66 -9.97 -4.79 13.16
N THR A 67 -11.12 -4.57 13.80
CA THR A 67 -11.37 -3.45 14.71
C THR A 67 -11.81 -3.97 16.07
N THR A 68 -11.52 -3.22 17.14
CA THR A 68 -12.01 -3.48 18.50
C THR A 68 -12.67 -2.26 19.14
N ASP A 69 -12.84 -1.18 18.38
CA ASP A 69 -13.40 0.11 18.84
C ASP A 69 -14.67 0.50 18.08
N GLY A 70 -15.30 -0.46 17.38
CA GLY A 70 -16.55 -0.23 16.66
C GLY A 70 -16.38 0.28 15.24
N GLY A 71 -15.22 0.05 14.62
CA GLY A 71 -14.92 0.45 13.24
C GLY A 71 -14.33 1.86 13.12
N GLN A 72 -13.85 2.45 14.21
CA GLN A 72 -13.16 3.74 14.18
C GLN A 72 -11.69 3.59 13.75
N THR A 73 -11.07 2.48 14.12
CA THR A 73 -9.74 2.10 13.64
C THR A 73 -9.72 0.64 13.17
N TRP A 74 -8.99 0.40 12.09
CA TRP A 74 -8.83 -0.92 11.47
C TRP A 74 -7.36 -1.27 11.36
N ASN A 75 -6.99 -2.50 11.71
CA ASN A 75 -5.63 -3.00 11.62
C ASN A 75 -5.59 -4.29 10.79
N PRO A 76 -4.60 -4.48 9.90
CA PRO A 76 -4.39 -5.74 9.24
C PRO A 76 -3.92 -6.78 10.27
N VAL A 77 -4.46 -8.00 10.19
CA VAL A 77 -4.12 -9.08 11.14
C VAL A 77 -3.54 -10.32 10.46
N THR A 78 -3.19 -10.21 9.18
CA THR A 78 -2.66 -11.33 8.38
C THR A 78 -1.31 -11.07 7.71
N ASP A 79 -0.81 -9.83 7.78
CA ASP A 79 0.42 -9.42 7.09
C ASP A 79 1.61 -10.31 7.54
N GLY A 80 2.32 -10.88 6.56
CA GLY A 80 3.44 -11.79 6.78
C GLY A 80 3.09 -13.21 7.25
N GLN A 81 1.80 -13.55 7.42
CA GLN A 81 1.37 -14.84 7.99
C GLN A 81 0.61 -15.75 7.00
N ILE A 82 0.14 -15.19 5.89
CA ILE A 82 -0.63 -15.90 4.85
C ILE A 82 0.07 -15.80 3.49
N LYS A 83 -0.30 -16.67 2.55
CA LYS A 83 0.28 -16.77 1.19
C LYS A 83 -0.71 -16.51 0.05
N SER A 84 -1.89 -16.03 0.41
CA SER A 84 -2.92 -15.52 -0.49
C SER A 84 -3.66 -14.46 0.31
N SER A 85 -3.89 -13.27 -0.25
CA SER A 85 -4.46 -12.15 0.52
C SER A 85 -5.89 -11.77 0.14
N SER A 86 -6.50 -12.44 -0.83
CA SER A 86 -7.91 -12.21 -1.13
C SER A 86 -8.80 -13.04 -0.21
N VAL A 87 -9.46 -12.39 0.76
CA VAL A 87 -10.28 -13.07 1.77
C VAL A 87 -11.76 -13.03 1.35
N GLY A 88 -12.26 -14.15 0.82
CA GLY A 88 -13.64 -14.29 0.34
C GLY A 88 -14.64 -14.80 1.39
N ALA A 89 -14.17 -15.30 2.53
CA ALA A 89 -15.05 -15.72 3.62
C ALA A 89 -14.41 -15.49 4.99
N VAL A 90 -15.21 -15.02 5.95
CA VAL A 90 -14.80 -14.82 7.36
C VAL A 90 -15.86 -15.43 8.26
N ALA A 91 -15.44 -16.20 9.26
CA ALA A 91 -16.33 -16.74 10.29
C ALA A 91 -15.66 -16.70 11.67
N VAL A 92 -16.25 -15.92 12.57
CA VAL A 92 -15.88 -15.90 14.00
C VAL A 92 -16.78 -16.88 14.74
N SER A 93 -16.20 -17.70 15.63
CA SER A 93 -16.99 -18.62 16.44
C SER A 93 -17.80 -17.88 17.50
N ASN A 94 -19.11 -18.18 17.57
CA ASN A 94 -20.01 -17.63 18.59
C ASN A 94 -19.73 -18.16 20.01
N SER A 95 -19.22 -19.40 20.13
CA SER A 95 -18.91 -20.02 21.42
C SER A 95 -17.53 -19.64 21.95
N ASN A 96 -16.61 -19.27 21.07
CA ASN A 96 -15.28 -18.80 21.42
C ASN A 96 -14.76 -17.81 20.36
N PRO A 97 -14.89 -16.49 20.56
CA PRO A 97 -14.48 -15.48 19.59
C PRO A 97 -12.97 -15.40 19.32
N ASP A 98 -12.13 -16.11 20.08
CA ASP A 98 -10.71 -16.25 19.72
C ASP A 98 -10.49 -17.18 18.51
N ILE A 99 -11.48 -18.03 18.19
CA ILE A 99 -11.40 -18.92 17.04
C ILE A 99 -12.03 -18.24 15.83
N VAL A 100 -11.18 -17.94 14.85
CA VAL A 100 -11.56 -17.28 13.60
C VAL A 100 -11.09 -18.15 12.43
N TYR A 101 -11.97 -18.36 11.47
CA TYR A 101 -11.66 -19.03 10.20
C TYR A 101 -11.79 -18.04 9.06
N ILE A 102 -10.85 -18.10 8.11
CA ILE A 102 -10.92 -17.34 6.86
C ILE A 102 -10.76 -18.27 5.66
N GLY A 103 -11.53 -17.99 4.61
CA GLY A 103 -11.46 -18.67 3.33
C GLY A 103 -10.92 -17.72 2.28
N MET A 104 -9.99 -18.23 1.46
CA MET A 104 -9.28 -17.42 0.48
C MET A 104 -9.94 -17.52 -0.91
N GLY A 105 -9.69 -16.49 -1.72
CA GLY A 105 -10.18 -16.33 -3.08
C GLY A 105 -11.59 -15.77 -3.18
N GLU A 106 -11.91 -15.20 -4.33
CA GLU A 106 -13.16 -14.47 -4.53
C GLU A 106 -14.24 -15.30 -5.23
N THR A 107 -15.51 -15.00 -4.94
CA THR A 107 -16.66 -15.73 -5.49
C THR A 107 -17.63 -14.88 -6.31
N GLU A 108 -17.36 -13.58 -6.39
CA GLU A 108 -18.11 -12.58 -7.11
C GLU A 108 -17.41 -12.41 -8.47
N LEU A 109 -17.63 -13.35 -9.41
CA LEU A 109 -16.84 -13.54 -10.63
C LEU A 109 -16.94 -12.38 -11.63
N ARG A 110 -16.34 -11.24 -11.32
CA ARG A 110 -16.00 -10.15 -12.24
C ARG A 110 -14.74 -10.50 -13.04
N GLY A 111 -14.38 -9.65 -14.03
CA GLY A 111 -13.25 -9.84 -14.95
C GLY A 111 -11.86 -9.96 -14.33
N ASN A 112 -11.68 -9.60 -13.06
CA ASN A 112 -10.39 -9.41 -12.41
C ASN A 112 -10.36 -9.95 -10.97
N ILE A 113 -10.97 -11.12 -10.75
CA ILE A 113 -10.95 -11.76 -9.44
C ILE A 113 -9.63 -12.49 -9.15
N MET A 114 -9.28 -12.57 -7.88
CA MET A 114 -8.09 -13.21 -7.35
C MET A 114 -8.41 -14.61 -6.81
N GLN A 115 -7.52 -15.55 -7.09
CA GLN A 115 -7.61 -16.93 -6.64
C GLN A 115 -6.96 -17.10 -5.26
N GLY A 116 -7.60 -17.89 -4.42
CA GLY A 116 -7.15 -18.27 -3.08
C GLY A 116 -6.31 -19.54 -3.03
N ASP A 117 -5.87 -19.87 -1.82
CA ASP A 117 -5.11 -21.08 -1.51
C ASP A 117 -5.75 -21.92 -0.39
N GLY A 118 -7.06 -21.77 -0.13
CA GLY A 118 -7.81 -22.62 0.81
C GLY A 118 -8.27 -21.90 2.07
N VAL A 119 -8.06 -22.51 3.24
CA VAL A 119 -8.61 -22.02 4.53
C VAL A 119 -7.51 -21.85 5.57
N TYR A 120 -7.59 -20.75 6.33
CA TYR A 120 -6.76 -20.50 7.50
C TYR A 120 -7.58 -20.43 8.79
N LYS A 121 -6.92 -20.71 9.91
CA LYS A 121 -7.49 -20.62 11.26
C LYS A 121 -6.57 -19.84 12.21
N SER A 122 -7.17 -18.98 13.01
CA SER A 122 -6.60 -18.39 14.21
C SER A 122 -7.30 -18.94 15.46
N ILE A 123 -6.56 -19.06 16.56
CA ILE A 123 -7.06 -19.45 17.89
C ILE A 123 -6.84 -18.36 18.95
N ASP A 124 -6.43 -17.17 18.51
CA ASP A 124 -6.05 -16.02 19.32
C ASP A 124 -6.60 -14.70 18.70
N ALA A 125 -7.81 -14.79 18.14
CA ALA A 125 -8.57 -13.67 17.58
C ALA A 125 -7.88 -12.90 16.44
N GLY A 126 -7.02 -13.58 15.69
CA GLY A 126 -6.31 -13.09 14.51
C GLY A 126 -4.85 -12.71 14.75
N LEU A 127 -4.27 -12.93 15.93
CA LEU A 127 -2.85 -12.61 16.17
C LEU A 127 -1.93 -13.58 15.40
N THR A 128 -2.27 -14.87 15.37
CA THR A 128 -1.55 -15.90 14.60
C THR A 128 -2.47 -16.72 13.70
N TRP A 129 -1.96 -17.11 12.52
CA TRP A 129 -2.71 -17.88 11.51
C TRP A 129 -2.02 -19.19 11.11
N ASN A 130 -2.81 -20.22 10.89
CA ASN A 130 -2.37 -21.52 10.39
C ASN A 130 -3.17 -21.91 9.15
N HIS A 131 -2.49 -22.33 8.09
CA HIS A 131 -3.14 -22.96 6.93
C HIS A 131 -3.68 -24.33 7.31
N ILE A 132 -4.96 -24.58 7.07
CA ILE A 132 -5.66 -25.81 7.50
C ILE A 132 -6.24 -26.62 6.33
N GLY A 133 -5.70 -26.46 5.11
CA GLY A 133 -6.03 -27.30 3.96
C GLY A 133 -6.94 -26.65 2.92
N LEU A 134 -7.53 -27.49 2.06
CA LEU A 134 -8.36 -27.08 0.91
C LEU A 134 -7.63 -26.23 -0.15
N LYS A 135 -6.34 -26.49 -0.38
CA LYS A 135 -5.47 -25.66 -1.26
C LYS A 135 -6.00 -25.44 -2.67
N GLU A 136 -6.51 -26.50 -3.29
CA GLU A 136 -6.98 -26.48 -4.68
C GLU A 136 -8.43 -26.00 -4.83
N THR A 137 -9.06 -25.43 -3.78
CA THR A 137 -10.41 -24.87 -3.94
C THR A 137 -10.40 -23.55 -4.69
N GLN A 138 -9.33 -22.75 -4.59
CA GLN A 138 -9.18 -21.40 -5.17
C GLN A 138 -10.23 -20.35 -4.83
N ALA A 139 -11.46 -20.69 -4.45
CA ALA A 139 -12.49 -19.73 -4.09
C ALA A 139 -13.42 -20.34 -3.05
N ILE A 140 -13.36 -19.81 -1.83
CA ILE A 140 -14.22 -20.18 -0.71
C ILE A 140 -15.30 -19.12 -0.54
N SER A 141 -16.57 -19.51 -0.65
CA SER A 141 -17.67 -18.56 -0.65
C SER A 141 -18.22 -18.26 0.75
N LYS A 142 -18.28 -19.28 1.62
CA LYS A 142 -18.80 -19.18 2.99
C LYS A 142 -18.16 -20.21 3.90
N ILE A 143 -17.93 -19.80 5.14
CA ILE A 143 -17.59 -20.67 6.26
C ILE A 143 -18.70 -20.55 7.30
N ARG A 144 -19.08 -21.68 7.90
CA ARG A 144 -20.01 -21.74 9.03
C ARG A 144 -19.42 -22.56 10.16
N VAL A 145 -19.39 -21.97 11.34
CA VAL A 145 -18.92 -22.62 12.56
C VAL A 145 -20.13 -23.04 13.38
N HIS A 146 -20.13 -24.26 13.90
CA HIS A 146 -21.21 -24.75 14.74
C HIS A 146 -21.35 -23.87 16.01
N PRO A 147 -22.57 -23.46 16.39
CA PRO A 147 -22.78 -22.40 17.38
C PRO A 147 -22.23 -22.71 18.77
N SER A 148 -22.18 -23.99 19.17
CA SER A 148 -21.69 -24.44 20.47
C SER A 148 -20.37 -25.22 20.45
N ASN A 149 -19.83 -25.52 19.26
CA ASN A 149 -18.58 -26.28 19.14
C ASN A 149 -17.72 -25.75 17.98
N PRO A 150 -16.64 -25.01 18.27
CA PRO A 150 -15.83 -24.37 17.23
C PRO A 150 -15.00 -25.34 16.38
N ASP A 151 -14.94 -26.62 16.74
CA ASP A 151 -14.22 -27.64 15.97
C ASP A 151 -15.07 -28.24 14.84
N ILE A 152 -16.40 -28.09 14.92
CA ILE A 152 -17.32 -28.45 13.84
C ILE A 152 -17.46 -27.23 12.92
N VAL A 153 -16.89 -27.34 11.73
CA VAL A 153 -16.85 -26.24 10.75
C VAL A 153 -17.18 -26.76 9.35
N TYR A 154 -17.96 -25.97 8.62
CA TYR A 154 -18.38 -26.26 7.26
C TYR A 154 -17.84 -25.19 6.32
N VAL A 155 -17.40 -25.62 5.13
CA VAL A 155 -16.85 -24.76 4.08
C VAL A 155 -17.62 -24.99 2.79
N ALA A 156 -18.19 -23.92 2.23
CA ALA A 156 -18.73 -23.90 0.88
C ALA A 156 -17.63 -23.44 -0.09
N ALA A 157 -17.21 -24.34 -0.98
CA ALA A 157 -16.20 -24.08 -1.99
C ALA A 157 -16.84 -23.99 -3.38
N LEU A 158 -16.65 -22.83 -4.00
CA LEU A 158 -17.04 -22.62 -5.40
C LEU A 158 -16.13 -23.45 -6.31
N GLY A 159 -14.83 -23.54 -5.98
CA GLY A 159 -13.80 -24.15 -6.82
C GLY A 159 -13.10 -23.15 -7.74
N HIS A 160 -12.41 -23.69 -8.75
CA HIS A 160 -11.66 -22.92 -9.74
C HIS A 160 -12.60 -21.96 -10.48
N PRO A 161 -12.43 -20.64 -10.37
CA PRO A 161 -13.31 -19.71 -11.08
C PRO A 161 -13.12 -19.75 -12.60
N TYR A 162 -11.94 -20.19 -13.05
CA TYR A 162 -11.52 -20.19 -14.46
C TYR A 162 -11.52 -21.57 -15.12
N GLY A 163 -11.97 -22.60 -14.40
CA GLY A 163 -11.90 -23.97 -14.89
C GLY A 163 -12.84 -24.93 -14.17
N GLU A 164 -12.98 -26.12 -14.74
CA GLU A 164 -13.64 -27.24 -14.08
C GLU A 164 -12.66 -27.90 -13.09
N ASN A 165 -13.09 -28.21 -11.87
CA ASN A 165 -12.22 -28.87 -10.89
C ASN A 165 -13.00 -29.77 -9.92
N LYS A 166 -12.31 -30.69 -9.26
CA LYS A 166 -12.97 -31.67 -8.38
C LYS A 166 -13.25 -31.12 -6.99
N GLU A 167 -12.63 -30.01 -6.60
CA GLU A 167 -12.64 -29.45 -5.25
C GLU A 167 -13.83 -28.51 -5.00
N ARG A 168 -14.77 -28.44 -5.95
CA ARG A 168 -16.10 -27.85 -5.76
C ARG A 168 -16.89 -28.61 -4.69
N GLY A 169 -17.73 -27.93 -3.93
CA GLY A 169 -18.73 -28.56 -3.05
C GLY A 169 -18.69 -28.08 -1.60
N VAL A 170 -19.30 -28.86 -0.69
CA VAL A 170 -19.32 -28.59 0.75
C VAL A 170 -18.38 -29.54 1.48
N PHE A 171 -17.53 -28.99 2.33
CA PHE A 171 -16.61 -29.72 3.18
C PHE A 171 -16.97 -29.51 4.65
N LYS A 172 -16.77 -30.56 5.46
CA LYS A 172 -16.99 -30.56 6.91
C LYS A 172 -15.73 -31.03 7.61
N SER A 173 -15.38 -30.34 8.69
CA SER A 173 -14.41 -30.79 9.69
C SER A 173 -15.15 -30.94 11.03
N ILE A 174 -14.70 -31.88 11.84
CA ILE A 174 -15.15 -32.08 13.23
C ILE A 174 -14.01 -31.94 14.26
N ASP A 175 -12.81 -31.58 13.79
CA ASP A 175 -11.59 -31.46 14.59
C ASP A 175 -10.88 -30.10 14.40
N GLY A 176 -11.67 -29.10 14.03
CA GLY A 176 -11.24 -27.72 13.90
C GLY A 176 -10.33 -27.45 12.71
N GLY A 177 -10.46 -28.24 11.64
CA GLY A 177 -9.78 -28.04 10.36
C GLY A 177 -8.59 -28.97 10.11
N LYS A 178 -8.32 -29.92 11.00
CA LYS A 178 -7.19 -30.86 10.80
C LYS A 178 -7.51 -31.85 9.69
N ASN A 179 -8.77 -32.27 9.59
CA ASN A 179 -9.26 -33.15 8.53
C ASN A 179 -10.56 -32.63 7.91
N TRP A 180 -10.67 -32.76 6.58
CA TRP A 180 -11.85 -32.34 5.83
C TRP A 180 -12.50 -33.51 5.11
N LYS A 181 -13.81 -33.71 5.33
CA LYS A 181 -14.66 -34.62 4.56
C LYS A 181 -15.47 -33.79 3.56
N LYS A 182 -15.41 -34.13 2.27
CA LYS A 182 -16.36 -33.60 1.28
C LYS A 182 -17.71 -34.28 1.47
N ILE A 183 -18.71 -33.52 1.88
CA ILE A 183 -20.02 -34.05 2.29
C ILE A 183 -21.14 -33.79 1.27
N LEU A 184 -20.93 -32.85 0.34
CA LEU A 184 -21.85 -32.59 -0.76
C LEU A 184 -21.06 -32.19 -2.01
N TYR A 185 -21.38 -32.84 -3.13
CA TYR A 185 -20.73 -32.62 -4.43
C TYR A 185 -21.75 -32.80 -5.54
N LYS A 186 -21.75 -31.91 -6.54
CA LYS A 186 -22.64 -32.00 -7.71
C LYS A 186 -21.88 -32.46 -8.94
N SER A 187 -20.84 -31.73 -9.32
CA SER A 187 -20.07 -31.94 -10.55
C SER A 187 -18.79 -31.09 -10.52
N PRO A 188 -17.89 -31.20 -11.51
CA PRO A 188 -16.73 -30.30 -11.60
C PRO A 188 -17.06 -28.91 -12.16
N LYS A 189 -18.31 -28.65 -12.56
CA LYS A 189 -18.81 -27.39 -13.13
C LYS A 189 -19.61 -26.54 -12.16
N ALA A 190 -20.15 -27.15 -11.10
CA ALA A 190 -21.02 -26.50 -10.12
C ALA A 190 -20.46 -26.64 -8.70
N GLY A 191 -20.23 -25.50 -8.04
CA GLY A 191 -19.70 -25.45 -6.68
C GLY A 191 -20.64 -24.77 -5.70
N ALA A 192 -20.40 -24.97 -4.41
CA ALA A 192 -21.21 -24.38 -3.37
C ALA A 192 -20.91 -22.87 -3.27
N ILE A 193 -21.96 -22.03 -3.26
CA ILE A 193 -21.82 -20.57 -3.30
C ILE A 193 -22.44 -19.87 -2.08
N ASP A 194 -23.42 -20.50 -1.43
CA ASP A 194 -23.98 -20.04 -0.15
C ASP A 194 -24.33 -21.22 0.75
N MET A 195 -24.32 -20.97 2.06
CA MET A 195 -24.64 -21.98 3.06
C MET A 195 -25.09 -21.33 4.37
N ILE A 196 -26.07 -21.93 5.04
CA ILE A 196 -26.53 -21.49 6.35
C ILE A 196 -26.93 -22.69 7.22
N LEU A 197 -26.64 -22.58 8.52
CA LEU A 197 -27.15 -23.50 9.54
C LEU A 197 -28.40 -22.87 10.13
N ASP A 198 -29.40 -23.69 10.44
CA ASP A 198 -30.50 -23.23 11.29
C ASP A 198 -29.93 -22.91 12.69
N PRO A 199 -30.06 -21.66 13.18
CA PRO A 199 -29.47 -21.25 14.46
C PRO A 199 -30.14 -21.93 15.67
N ASN A 200 -31.36 -22.46 15.53
CA ASN A 200 -32.05 -23.19 16.59
C ASN A 200 -31.84 -24.70 16.52
N ASN A 201 -31.42 -25.23 15.37
CA ASN A 201 -31.07 -26.63 15.17
C ASN A 201 -29.90 -26.79 14.19
N PRO A 202 -28.64 -26.75 14.67
CA PRO A 202 -27.47 -26.74 13.80
C PRO A 202 -27.21 -28.05 13.02
N GLU A 203 -28.00 -29.11 13.25
CA GLU A 203 -28.03 -30.31 12.40
C GLU A 203 -28.80 -30.07 11.08
N THR A 204 -29.61 -29.01 11.02
CA THR A 204 -30.29 -28.59 9.79
C THR A 204 -29.45 -27.56 9.03
N LEU A 205 -29.12 -27.88 7.78
CA LEU A 205 -28.29 -27.04 6.90
C LEU A 205 -28.97 -26.83 5.56
N TYR A 206 -28.71 -25.68 4.95
CA TYR A 206 -29.07 -25.38 3.58
C TYR A 206 -27.82 -24.95 2.82
N ALA A 207 -27.64 -25.45 1.59
CA ALA A 207 -26.50 -25.10 0.75
C ALA A 207 -26.93 -24.93 -0.71
N SER A 208 -26.48 -23.86 -1.36
CA SER A 208 -26.75 -23.61 -2.78
C SER A 208 -25.53 -23.88 -3.65
N PHE A 209 -25.78 -24.44 -4.83
CA PHE A 209 -24.77 -24.73 -5.84
C PHE A 209 -24.98 -23.86 -7.06
N TRP A 210 -23.89 -23.37 -7.64
CA TRP A 210 -23.88 -22.52 -8.81
C TRP A 210 -22.95 -23.08 -9.88
N GLN A 211 -23.50 -23.35 -11.05
CA GLN A 211 -22.75 -23.70 -12.25
C GLN A 211 -22.17 -22.42 -12.86
N VAL A 212 -20.85 -22.26 -12.76
CA VAL A 212 -20.17 -21.06 -13.26
C VAL A 212 -18.70 -21.28 -13.59
N TYR A 213 -18.24 -20.60 -14.65
CA TYR A 213 -16.82 -20.38 -14.93
C TYR A 213 -16.61 -19.10 -15.74
N ARG A 214 -15.37 -18.63 -15.76
CA ARG A 214 -14.94 -17.46 -16.51
C ARG A 214 -13.69 -17.76 -17.36
N THR A 215 -13.52 -17.00 -18.42
CA THR A 215 -12.34 -16.93 -19.30
C THR A 215 -12.07 -15.44 -19.58
N PRO A 216 -10.95 -15.04 -20.22
CA PRO A 216 -10.70 -13.63 -20.53
C PRO A 216 -11.83 -12.92 -21.29
N TYR A 217 -12.62 -13.67 -22.07
CA TYR A 217 -13.60 -13.15 -23.02
C TYR A 217 -15.03 -13.62 -22.76
N LYS A 218 -15.23 -14.51 -21.78
CA LYS A 218 -16.54 -15.10 -21.52
C LYS A 218 -16.71 -15.52 -20.08
N MET A 219 -17.78 -15.05 -19.47
CA MET A 219 -18.40 -15.66 -18.30
C MET A 219 -19.56 -16.54 -18.76
N LEU A 220 -19.75 -17.67 -18.09
CA LEU A 220 -20.94 -18.51 -18.19
C LEU A 220 -21.44 -18.85 -16.79
N GLY A 221 -22.55 -18.24 -16.38
CA GLY A 221 -23.24 -18.50 -15.13
C GLY A 221 -24.67 -19.00 -15.32
N GLY A 222 -25.09 -19.88 -14.40
CA GLY A 222 -26.41 -20.51 -14.43
C GLY A 222 -26.46 -21.73 -15.33
N GLY A 223 -27.38 -22.65 -15.04
CA GLY A 223 -27.46 -23.91 -15.78
C GLY A 223 -28.24 -25.01 -15.06
N PRO A 224 -28.27 -26.21 -15.67
CA PRO A 224 -29.00 -27.35 -15.13
C PRO A 224 -28.43 -27.88 -13.81
N GLU A 225 -27.20 -27.53 -13.43
CA GLU A 225 -26.57 -28.04 -12.21
C GLU A 225 -26.66 -27.09 -11.00
N CYS A 226 -27.23 -25.89 -11.17
CA CYS A 226 -27.54 -25.00 -10.05
C CYS A 226 -28.63 -25.63 -9.16
N SER A 227 -28.51 -25.60 -7.84
CA SER A 227 -29.46 -26.31 -6.96
C SER A 227 -29.45 -25.74 -5.54
N LEU A 228 -30.49 -26.06 -4.77
CA LEU A 228 -30.60 -25.74 -3.34
C LEU A 228 -30.84 -27.05 -2.58
N TYR A 229 -29.95 -27.40 -1.67
CA TYR A 229 -30.04 -28.62 -0.88
C TYR A 229 -30.40 -28.34 0.57
N LYS A 230 -31.04 -29.32 1.21
CA LYS A 230 -31.29 -29.37 2.64
C LYS A 230 -30.70 -30.65 3.24
N SER A 231 -30.09 -30.50 4.42
CA SER A 231 -29.71 -31.59 5.33
C SER A 231 -30.45 -31.42 6.65
N ILE A 232 -30.71 -32.51 7.36
CA ILE A 232 -31.26 -32.52 8.73
C ILE A 232 -30.41 -33.34 9.73
N ASP A 233 -29.25 -33.84 9.29
CA ASP A 233 -28.38 -34.76 10.03
C ASP A 233 -26.91 -34.27 10.05
N GLY A 234 -26.71 -32.96 10.05
CA GLY A 234 -25.36 -32.38 10.12
C GLY A 234 -24.58 -32.54 8.81
N GLY A 235 -25.26 -32.78 7.70
CA GLY A 235 -24.68 -32.89 6.36
C GLY A 235 -24.24 -34.29 5.98
N GLU A 236 -24.68 -35.33 6.70
CA GLU A 236 -24.40 -36.72 6.32
C GLU A 236 -25.27 -37.15 5.12
N SER A 237 -26.48 -36.60 4.98
CA SER A 237 -27.35 -36.76 3.81
C SER A 237 -28.00 -35.45 3.37
N TRP A 238 -28.33 -35.36 2.08
CA TRP A 238 -28.85 -34.14 1.44
C TRP A 238 -30.01 -34.46 0.49
N ILE A 239 -31.01 -33.59 0.48
CA ILE A 239 -32.14 -33.63 -0.44
C ILE A 239 -32.12 -32.35 -1.27
N ASP A 240 -32.26 -32.47 -2.59
CA ASP A 240 -32.44 -31.32 -3.48
C ASP A 240 -33.87 -30.79 -3.31
N ILE A 241 -34.00 -29.58 -2.78
CA ILE A 241 -35.27 -28.90 -2.54
C ILE A 241 -35.56 -27.83 -3.61
N SER A 242 -34.72 -27.72 -4.64
CA SER A 242 -34.94 -26.80 -5.77
C SER A 242 -35.97 -27.30 -6.79
N GLU A 243 -36.46 -28.53 -6.63
CA GLU A 243 -37.54 -29.12 -7.43
C GLU A 243 -38.88 -29.18 -6.67
N ASN A 244 -38.92 -28.64 -5.44
CA ASN A 244 -40.12 -28.64 -4.61
C ASN A 244 -41.18 -27.66 -5.14
N GLU A 245 -42.43 -27.91 -4.76
CA GLU A 245 -43.59 -27.13 -5.21
C GLU A 245 -43.40 -25.63 -4.96
N GLY A 246 -43.66 -24.83 -6.00
CA GLY A 246 -43.60 -23.37 -5.96
C GLY A 246 -42.20 -22.74 -6.15
N PHE A 247 -41.13 -23.54 -6.19
CA PHE A 247 -39.78 -23.06 -6.57
C PHE A 247 -39.71 -22.81 -8.10
N PRO A 248 -38.88 -21.88 -8.61
CA PRO A 248 -38.85 -21.58 -10.04
C PRO A 248 -38.28 -22.73 -10.87
N ASN A 249 -38.78 -22.84 -12.10
CA ASN A 249 -38.24 -23.77 -13.08
C ASN A 249 -36.83 -23.38 -13.54
N ARG A 250 -36.06 -24.38 -13.97
CA ARG A 250 -34.75 -24.22 -14.61
C ARG A 250 -34.84 -23.43 -15.94
N PRO A 251 -33.77 -22.74 -16.37
CA PRO A 251 -32.46 -22.66 -15.73
C PRO A 251 -32.47 -21.86 -14.43
N LEU A 252 -31.70 -22.35 -13.45
CA LEU A 252 -31.42 -21.65 -12.19
C LEU A 252 -30.02 -21.03 -12.26
N GLY A 253 -29.83 -19.93 -11.54
CA GLY A 253 -28.56 -19.22 -11.39
C GLY A 253 -28.06 -19.20 -9.95
N LYS A 254 -27.40 -18.11 -9.53
CA LYS A 254 -26.95 -17.94 -8.14
C LYS A 254 -28.15 -17.85 -7.19
N ILE A 255 -28.06 -18.48 -6.03
CA ILE A 255 -29.11 -18.51 -5.00
C ILE A 255 -28.51 -18.11 -3.66
N GLY A 256 -29.03 -17.04 -3.07
CA GLY A 256 -28.79 -16.70 -1.66
C GLY A 256 -29.89 -17.30 -0.77
N ILE A 257 -29.55 -17.76 0.44
CA ILE A 257 -30.49 -18.45 1.35
C ILE A 257 -30.32 -17.98 2.80
N THR A 258 -31.44 -17.74 3.49
CA THR A 258 -31.45 -17.47 4.93
C THR A 258 -32.60 -18.18 5.64
N VAL A 259 -32.39 -18.49 6.92
CA VAL A 259 -33.38 -19.05 7.87
C VAL A 259 -33.72 -17.96 8.88
N SER A 260 -34.98 -17.83 9.29
CA SER A 260 -35.35 -16.94 10.39
C SER A 260 -34.83 -17.47 11.73
N PRO A 261 -34.02 -16.70 12.49
CA PRO A 261 -33.55 -17.12 13.81
C PRO A 261 -34.66 -17.28 14.86
N VAL A 262 -35.83 -16.70 14.64
CA VAL A 262 -36.99 -16.80 15.54
C VAL A 262 -38.00 -17.86 15.10
N ASN A 263 -37.89 -18.39 13.88
CA ASN A 263 -38.76 -19.45 13.36
C ASN A 263 -38.01 -20.33 12.34
N SER A 264 -37.57 -21.52 12.77
CA SER A 264 -36.85 -22.50 11.94
C SER A 264 -37.61 -23.00 10.71
N ASN A 265 -38.94 -22.83 10.65
CA ASN A 265 -39.72 -23.20 9.46
C ASN A 265 -39.71 -22.12 8.39
N LYS A 266 -39.33 -20.87 8.75
CA LYS A 266 -39.39 -19.74 7.85
C LYS A 266 -38.06 -19.50 7.15
N LEU A 267 -38.08 -19.60 5.82
CA LEU A 267 -36.90 -19.43 4.95
C LEU A 267 -37.15 -18.35 3.91
N TRP A 268 -36.08 -17.69 3.48
CA TRP A 268 -36.09 -16.89 2.25
C TRP A 268 -34.95 -17.27 1.34
N ALA A 269 -35.26 -17.45 0.05
CA ALA A 269 -34.29 -17.66 -1.01
C ALA A 269 -34.39 -16.54 -2.04
N LEU A 270 -33.27 -15.87 -2.33
CA LEU A 270 -33.17 -14.93 -3.44
C LEU A 270 -32.58 -15.66 -4.65
N VAL A 271 -33.41 -15.87 -5.67
CA VAL A 271 -33.12 -16.80 -6.77
C VAL A 271 -32.95 -16.09 -8.10
N GLU A 272 -31.81 -16.30 -8.76
CA GLU A 272 -31.65 -15.98 -10.17
C GLU A 272 -32.35 -17.03 -11.05
N SER A 273 -33.37 -16.60 -11.80
CA SER A 273 -34.11 -17.38 -12.79
C SER A 273 -34.89 -16.44 -13.71
N ASN A 274 -35.45 -16.95 -14.81
CA ASN A 274 -36.43 -16.23 -15.64
C ASN A 274 -37.66 -15.81 -14.82
N GLN A 275 -38.05 -16.63 -13.83
CA GLN A 275 -39.09 -16.32 -12.85
C GLN A 275 -38.48 -15.85 -11.51
N GLY A 276 -37.24 -15.35 -11.52
CA GLY A 276 -36.46 -15.07 -10.31
C GLY A 276 -37.03 -13.94 -9.43
N GLY A 277 -36.68 -14.01 -8.14
CA GLY A 277 -37.19 -13.12 -7.10
C GLY A 277 -36.86 -13.67 -5.71
N VAL A 278 -37.52 -13.11 -4.70
CA VAL A 278 -37.51 -13.60 -3.32
C VAL A 278 -38.62 -14.64 -3.16
N TYR A 279 -38.22 -15.85 -2.81
CA TYR A 279 -39.11 -16.95 -2.46
C TYR A 279 -39.11 -17.14 -0.96
N SER A 280 -40.30 -17.28 -0.37
CA SER A 280 -40.48 -17.62 1.05
C SER A 280 -40.97 -19.05 1.19
N SER A 281 -40.58 -19.72 2.26
CA SER A 281 -41.13 -21.00 2.69
C SER A 281 -41.52 -20.90 4.17
N GLU A 282 -42.66 -21.46 4.54
CA GLU A 282 -43.18 -21.52 5.92
C GLU A 282 -43.12 -22.94 6.52
N ASP A 283 -42.52 -23.89 5.79
CA ASP A 283 -42.48 -25.31 6.12
C ASP A 283 -41.07 -25.92 5.98
N ALA A 284 -40.05 -25.09 6.20
CA ALA A 284 -38.64 -25.43 6.11
C ALA A 284 -38.22 -25.97 4.73
N GLY A 285 -38.78 -25.40 3.66
CA GLY A 285 -38.39 -25.65 2.27
C GLY A 285 -39.11 -26.81 1.59
N LYS A 286 -40.23 -27.31 2.14
CA LYS A 286 -41.05 -28.35 1.48
C LYS A 286 -41.92 -27.74 0.38
N SER A 287 -42.38 -26.51 0.55
CA SER A 287 -43.07 -25.71 -0.45
C SER A 287 -42.58 -24.26 -0.41
N TRP A 288 -42.71 -23.57 -1.54
CA TRP A 288 -42.24 -22.20 -1.72
C TRP A 288 -43.32 -21.30 -2.31
N THR A 289 -43.22 -20.00 -2.05
CA THR A 289 -44.05 -18.97 -2.65
C THR A 289 -43.18 -17.81 -3.09
N LEU A 290 -43.31 -17.37 -4.35
CA LEU A 290 -42.71 -16.12 -4.82
C LEU A 290 -43.41 -14.94 -4.12
N VAL A 291 -42.69 -14.21 -3.26
CA VAL A 291 -43.25 -13.09 -2.49
C VAL A 291 -42.89 -11.73 -3.07
N ASN A 292 -41.81 -11.63 -3.85
CA ASN A 292 -41.38 -10.41 -4.53
C ASN A 292 -40.53 -10.75 -5.77
N ASP A 293 -40.77 -10.09 -6.90
CA ASP A 293 -40.10 -10.33 -8.18
C ASP A 293 -39.25 -9.14 -8.68
N GLU A 294 -39.06 -8.11 -7.83
CA GLU A 294 -38.42 -6.85 -8.19
C GLU A 294 -36.98 -7.08 -8.66
N ARG A 295 -36.67 -6.54 -9.85
CA ARG A 295 -35.34 -6.70 -10.46
C ARG A 295 -34.22 -6.03 -9.66
N LYS A 296 -34.51 -5.00 -8.86
CA LYS A 296 -33.52 -4.27 -8.05
C LYS A 296 -32.78 -5.17 -7.04
N LEU A 297 -33.39 -6.29 -6.66
CA LEU A 297 -32.82 -7.26 -5.70
C LEU A 297 -31.91 -8.30 -6.37
N ARG A 298 -31.94 -8.40 -7.71
CA ARG A 298 -31.27 -9.47 -8.48
C ARG A 298 -30.57 -8.95 -9.72
N GLN A 299 -30.14 -7.68 -9.70
CA GLN A 299 -29.26 -7.14 -10.73
C GLN A 299 -27.93 -7.89 -10.66
N ARG A 300 -27.32 -8.17 -11.82
CA ARG A 300 -25.99 -8.79 -11.93
C ARG A 300 -25.76 -9.90 -10.91
N ALA A 301 -26.61 -10.93 -10.90
CA ALA A 301 -26.61 -11.95 -9.85
C ALA A 301 -25.26 -12.65 -9.66
N PHE A 302 -24.43 -12.74 -10.70
CA PHE A 302 -23.05 -13.25 -10.58
C PHE A 302 -22.15 -12.44 -9.64
N TYR A 303 -22.43 -11.15 -9.48
CA TYR A 303 -21.69 -10.22 -8.63
C TYR A 303 -22.37 -9.97 -7.29
N TYR A 304 -23.71 -10.12 -7.19
CA TYR A 304 -24.46 -9.93 -5.94
C TYR A 304 -25.35 -11.13 -5.58
N SER A 305 -26.57 -10.89 -5.07
CA SER A 305 -27.60 -11.87 -4.67
C SER A 305 -27.37 -12.54 -3.31
N ARG A 306 -27.44 -11.73 -2.23
CA ARG A 306 -27.50 -12.23 -0.84
C ARG A 306 -28.79 -11.78 -0.14
N ILE A 307 -29.25 -12.59 0.81
CA ILE A 307 -30.43 -12.33 1.63
C ILE A 307 -30.15 -12.74 3.08
N TYR A 308 -30.60 -11.93 4.05
CA TYR A 308 -30.31 -12.14 5.48
C TYR A 308 -31.55 -11.85 6.32
N ALA A 309 -31.89 -12.74 7.24
CA ALA A 309 -32.98 -12.52 8.19
C ALA A 309 -32.52 -11.65 9.37
N ASP A 310 -33.43 -10.86 9.94
CA ASP A 310 -33.20 -10.18 11.21
C ASP A 310 -33.05 -11.19 12.36
N SER A 311 -32.26 -10.84 13.39
CA SER A 311 -31.96 -11.75 14.50
C SER A 311 -33.04 -11.83 15.59
N LYS A 312 -34.05 -10.96 15.54
CA LYS A 312 -35.11 -10.84 16.55
C LYS A 312 -36.52 -10.72 15.98
N ASP A 313 -36.67 -10.32 14.73
CA ASP A 313 -37.97 -10.16 14.08
C ASP A 313 -38.22 -11.22 13.00
N GLU A 314 -39.39 -11.86 13.03
CA GLU A 314 -39.73 -12.97 12.13
C GLU A 314 -40.09 -12.52 10.70
N ASN A 315 -40.33 -11.23 10.47
CA ASN A 315 -40.80 -10.69 9.19
C ASN A 315 -39.77 -9.77 8.53
N THR A 316 -38.73 -9.38 9.26
CA THR A 316 -37.69 -8.50 8.75
C THR A 316 -36.61 -9.29 8.01
N VAL A 317 -36.37 -8.90 6.77
CA VAL A 317 -35.38 -9.53 5.88
C VAL A 317 -34.67 -8.47 5.05
N TYR A 318 -33.38 -8.68 4.84
CA TYR A 318 -32.44 -7.78 4.20
C TYR A 318 -31.96 -8.39 2.89
N ALA A 319 -31.84 -7.61 1.83
CA ALA A 319 -31.33 -8.05 0.53
C ALA A 319 -30.16 -7.16 0.10
N LEU A 320 -29.03 -7.79 -0.25
CA LEU A 320 -27.84 -7.10 -0.72
C LEU A 320 -27.71 -7.22 -2.24
N ASN A 321 -27.56 -6.07 -2.88
CA ASN A 321 -27.27 -5.91 -4.29
C ASN A 321 -26.43 -4.63 -4.49
N THR A 322 -26.45 -4.02 -5.69
CA THR A 322 -25.94 -2.65 -5.91
C THR A 322 -26.41 -1.69 -4.80
N GLY A 323 -27.65 -1.85 -4.33
CA GLY A 323 -28.18 -1.25 -3.11
C GLY A 323 -28.39 -2.26 -1.98
N PHE A 324 -28.46 -1.75 -0.75
CA PHE A 324 -28.82 -2.50 0.45
C PHE A 324 -30.29 -2.22 0.79
N TYR A 325 -31.15 -3.24 0.73
CA TYR A 325 -32.59 -3.11 0.92
C TYR A 325 -33.07 -3.87 2.14
N LYS A 326 -34.16 -3.38 2.74
CA LYS A 326 -34.83 -3.99 3.88
C LYS A 326 -36.33 -4.13 3.62
N SER A 327 -36.87 -5.25 4.05
CA SER A 327 -38.29 -5.56 4.14
C SER A 327 -38.65 -5.82 5.59
N ILE A 328 -39.86 -5.44 6.01
CA ILE A 328 -40.42 -5.69 7.35
C ILE A 328 -41.73 -6.49 7.30
N ASP A 329 -42.13 -6.99 6.13
CA ASP A 329 -43.42 -7.64 5.87
C ASP A 329 -43.28 -9.06 5.33
N GLY A 330 -42.17 -9.71 5.64
CA GLY A 330 -41.85 -11.07 5.22
C GLY A 330 -41.25 -11.15 3.82
N GLY A 331 -40.64 -10.08 3.31
CA GLY A 331 -40.00 -10.02 2.00
C GLY A 331 -40.94 -9.65 0.85
N LYS A 332 -42.14 -9.11 1.14
CA LYS A 332 -43.10 -8.73 0.10
C LYS A 332 -42.75 -7.36 -0.50
N THR A 333 -42.37 -6.41 0.35
CA THR A 333 -41.95 -5.06 -0.08
C THR A 333 -40.53 -4.73 0.39
N PHE A 334 -39.76 -4.07 -0.47
CA PHE A 334 -38.39 -3.60 -0.20
C PHE A 334 -38.26 -2.11 -0.52
N ASP A 335 -39.10 -1.29 0.11
CA ASP A 335 -39.15 0.15 -0.12
C ASP A 335 -38.12 0.93 0.70
N GLU A 336 -37.59 0.34 1.77
CA GLU A 336 -36.52 0.91 2.58
C GLU A 336 -35.15 0.55 1.98
N ARG A 337 -34.41 1.56 1.49
CA ARG A 337 -33.00 1.44 1.12
C ARG A 337 -32.12 1.96 2.25
N ILE A 338 -31.24 1.10 2.76
CA ILE A 338 -30.20 1.46 3.72
C ILE A 338 -29.04 2.10 2.97
N ILE A 339 -28.58 3.26 3.44
CA ILE A 339 -27.48 4.01 2.82
C ILE A 339 -26.19 3.73 3.59
N VAL A 340 -25.29 3.03 2.93
CA VAL A 340 -23.91 2.76 3.36
C VAL A 340 -22.94 3.75 2.70
N PRO A 341 -21.70 3.91 3.22
CA PRO A 341 -20.73 4.88 2.67
C PRO A 341 -20.30 4.58 1.23
N HIS A 342 -20.40 3.31 0.79
CA HIS A 342 -20.12 2.88 -0.58
C HIS A 342 -21.17 1.87 -1.05
N GLY A 343 -21.53 1.89 -2.34
CA GLY A 343 -22.46 0.95 -2.95
C GLY A 343 -21.87 -0.46 -3.14
N ASP A 344 -22.61 -1.33 -3.84
CA ASP A 344 -22.16 -2.69 -4.20
C ASP A 344 -21.94 -3.59 -2.97
N ASN A 345 -23.05 -4.08 -2.42
CA ASN A 345 -23.07 -4.75 -1.12
C ASN A 345 -22.95 -6.27 -1.28
N HIS A 346 -21.93 -6.86 -0.66
CA HIS A 346 -21.55 -8.26 -0.86
C HIS A 346 -21.84 -9.16 0.34
N ASP A 347 -21.73 -8.63 1.56
CA ASP A 347 -21.97 -9.41 2.77
C ASP A 347 -22.48 -8.56 3.93
N LEU A 348 -23.18 -9.21 4.86
CA LEU A 348 -23.77 -8.60 6.03
C LEU A 348 -23.69 -9.58 7.20
N TRP A 349 -23.30 -9.04 8.35
CA TRP A 349 -23.48 -9.72 9.62
C TRP A 349 -24.35 -8.87 10.53
N ILE A 350 -25.31 -9.51 11.18
CA ILE A 350 -26.22 -8.92 12.16
C ILE A 350 -26.02 -9.69 13.47
N ASP A 351 -25.78 -8.98 14.58
CA ASP A 351 -25.56 -9.64 15.87
C ASP A 351 -26.78 -10.50 16.25
N PRO A 352 -26.60 -11.80 16.52
CA PRO A 352 -27.67 -12.70 16.96
C PRO A 352 -28.41 -12.25 18.24
N LYS A 353 -27.80 -11.38 19.05
CA LYS A 353 -28.37 -10.86 20.30
C LYS A 353 -28.91 -9.44 20.17
N ASN A 354 -28.43 -8.65 19.22
CA ASN A 354 -28.79 -7.23 19.08
C ASN A 354 -28.75 -6.76 17.61
N PRO A 355 -29.89 -6.72 16.89
CA PRO A 355 -29.90 -6.36 15.48
C PRO A 355 -29.46 -4.90 15.21
N SER A 356 -29.30 -4.06 16.23
CA SER A 356 -28.69 -2.74 16.04
C SER A 356 -27.19 -2.82 15.70
N ARG A 357 -26.53 -3.94 15.98
CA ARG A 357 -25.11 -4.16 15.75
C ARG A 357 -24.90 -4.91 14.43
N MET A 358 -24.32 -4.22 13.45
CA MET A 358 -24.15 -4.72 12.10
C MET A 358 -22.77 -4.41 11.55
N ILE A 359 -22.29 -5.23 10.62
CA ILE A 359 -21.18 -4.90 9.73
C ILE A 359 -21.54 -5.31 8.30
N ASN A 360 -21.19 -4.47 7.34
CA ASN A 360 -21.41 -4.69 5.92
C ASN A 360 -20.08 -4.69 5.15
N ALA A 361 -19.98 -5.58 4.16
CA ALA A 361 -18.93 -5.60 3.14
C ALA A 361 -19.46 -4.99 1.85
N ASN A 362 -18.68 -4.08 1.25
CA ASN A 362 -19.00 -3.45 -0.03
C ASN A 362 -17.74 -3.15 -0.85
N ASP A 363 -17.89 -2.57 -2.05
CA ASP A 363 -16.76 -2.27 -2.96
C ASP A 363 -15.79 -1.18 -2.41
N GLY A 364 -16.12 -0.54 -1.28
CA GLY A 364 -15.23 0.33 -0.52
C GLY A 364 -14.67 -0.26 0.77
N GLY A 365 -15.05 -1.49 1.16
CA GLY A 365 -14.49 -2.20 2.31
C GLY A 365 -15.51 -2.58 3.39
N GLY A 366 -15.07 -2.67 4.64
CA GLY A 366 -15.93 -2.97 5.79
C GLY A 366 -16.40 -1.73 6.54
N CYS A 367 -17.72 -1.56 6.73
CA CYS A 367 -18.29 -0.50 7.57
C CYS A 367 -19.22 -1.05 8.66
N VAL A 368 -19.17 -0.44 9.85
CA VAL A 368 -19.90 -0.89 11.04
C VAL A 368 -21.07 0.05 11.34
N SER A 369 -22.19 -0.52 11.80
CA SER A 369 -23.30 0.20 12.39
C SER A 369 -23.59 -0.32 13.80
N VAL A 370 -23.86 0.61 14.72
CA VAL A 370 -24.28 0.31 16.10
C VAL A 370 -25.72 0.77 16.40
N ASN A 371 -26.45 1.19 15.37
CA ASN A 371 -27.82 1.71 15.47
C ASN A 371 -28.77 1.15 14.39
N GLY A 372 -28.49 -0.05 13.89
CA GLY A 372 -29.36 -0.80 12.97
C GLY A 372 -29.35 -0.25 11.55
N GLY A 373 -28.21 0.25 11.09
CA GLY A 373 -28.01 0.74 9.73
C GLY A 373 -28.41 2.20 9.48
N LYS A 374 -28.73 2.98 10.54
CA LYS A 374 -29.05 4.42 10.40
C LYS A 374 -27.80 5.24 10.09
N THR A 375 -26.66 4.89 10.67
CA THR A 375 -25.34 5.46 10.36
C THR A 375 -24.28 4.37 10.33
N TRP A 376 -23.21 4.63 9.58
CA TRP A 376 -22.09 3.70 9.35
C TRP A 376 -20.75 4.41 9.56
N THR A 377 -19.71 3.67 9.93
CA THR A 377 -18.33 4.19 10.02
C THR A 377 -17.73 4.48 8.64
N ASP A 378 -16.70 5.32 8.59
CA ASP A 378 -15.94 5.64 7.37
C ASP A 378 -15.09 4.44 6.88
N LEU A 379 -14.53 4.57 5.68
CA LEU A 379 -13.78 3.54 4.94
C LEU A 379 -12.30 3.95 4.72
N ASP A 380 -11.71 4.55 5.76
CA ASP A 380 -10.35 5.13 5.74
C ASP A 380 -9.30 4.08 6.14
N PHE A 381 -8.95 3.19 5.21
CA PHE A 381 -7.86 2.21 5.38
C PHE A 381 -7.18 1.89 4.04
N PRO A 382 -5.85 1.62 4.01
CA PRO A 382 -5.07 1.55 2.78
C PRO A 382 -5.24 0.21 2.06
N THR A 383 -6.42 0.03 1.46
CA THR A 383 -6.78 -1.17 0.67
C THR A 383 -7.17 -0.84 -0.77
N SER A 384 -6.68 0.29 -1.29
CA SER A 384 -6.97 0.71 -2.66
C SER A 384 -6.51 -0.34 -3.67
N GLN A 385 -7.36 -0.62 -4.65
CA GLN A 385 -7.15 -1.59 -5.71
C GLN A 385 -6.79 -0.89 -7.02
N LEU A 386 -5.49 -0.72 -7.25
CA LEU A 386 -4.97 0.02 -8.40
C LEU A 386 -4.77 -0.90 -9.59
N TYR A 387 -5.22 -0.48 -10.78
CA TYR A 387 -4.98 -1.25 -12.02
C TYR A 387 -3.59 -0.99 -12.62
N HIS A 388 -3.20 0.29 -12.67
CA HIS A 388 -1.94 0.79 -13.22
C HIS A 388 -1.49 2.01 -12.41
N ILE A 389 -0.18 2.25 -12.38
CA ILE A 389 0.39 3.44 -11.75
C ILE A 389 1.36 4.17 -12.68
N MET A 390 1.52 5.47 -12.43
CA MET A 390 2.55 6.31 -13.03
C MET A 390 3.14 7.26 -11.97
N VAL A 391 4.36 7.73 -12.19
CA VAL A 391 4.99 8.77 -11.34
C VAL A 391 5.08 10.09 -12.10
N THR A 392 4.68 11.19 -11.48
CA THR A 392 4.68 12.50 -12.14
C THR A 392 6.10 13.07 -12.26
N LYS A 393 6.29 14.07 -13.12
CA LYS A 393 7.51 14.87 -13.17
C LYS A 393 7.51 16.02 -12.15
N ASP A 394 6.51 16.09 -11.27
CA ASP A 394 6.51 17.05 -10.16
C ASP A 394 7.70 16.76 -9.21
N PHE A 395 8.06 17.74 -8.39
CA PHE A 395 9.01 17.54 -7.30
C PHE A 395 8.43 17.94 -5.93
N PRO A 396 8.42 17.04 -4.92
CA PRO A 396 8.54 15.59 -5.08
C PRO A 396 7.48 15.04 -6.05
N TYR A 397 7.77 13.90 -6.65
CA TYR A 397 6.83 13.27 -7.59
C TYR A 397 5.60 12.74 -6.85
N TYR A 398 4.50 12.65 -7.57
CA TYR A 398 3.28 11.99 -7.12
C TYR A 398 3.19 10.61 -7.77
N VAL A 399 2.71 9.63 -7.02
CA VAL A 399 2.27 8.34 -7.57
C VAL A 399 0.79 8.46 -7.87
N CYS A 400 0.41 8.25 -9.12
CA CYS A 400 -0.97 8.33 -9.57
C CYS A 400 -1.46 6.99 -10.09
N GLY A 401 -2.72 6.64 -9.82
CA GLY A 401 -3.35 5.41 -10.31
C GLY A 401 -4.87 5.50 -10.34
N ALA A 402 -5.50 4.65 -11.15
CA ALA A 402 -6.95 4.47 -11.18
C ALA A 402 -7.35 3.37 -10.19
N GLN A 403 -8.23 3.72 -9.23
CA GLN A 403 -8.72 2.79 -8.23
C GLN A 403 -10.05 2.20 -8.66
N GLN A 404 -10.16 0.88 -8.60
CA GLN A 404 -11.40 0.15 -8.81
C GLN A 404 -12.56 0.70 -7.94
N ASP A 405 -13.74 0.80 -8.56
CA ASP A 405 -15.01 1.26 -7.99
C ASP A 405 -14.97 2.69 -7.39
N ASN A 406 -13.92 3.46 -7.71
CA ASN A 406 -13.71 4.81 -7.19
C ASN A 406 -13.14 5.77 -8.26
N SER A 407 -12.42 6.82 -7.87
CA SER A 407 -11.77 7.72 -8.84
C SER A 407 -10.29 7.39 -9.03
N THR A 408 -9.68 7.99 -10.05
CA THR A 408 -8.23 8.22 -10.08
C THR A 408 -7.77 8.93 -8.80
N MET A 409 -6.52 8.72 -8.43
CA MET A 409 -5.87 9.37 -7.29
C MET A 409 -4.40 9.65 -7.58
N CYS A 410 -3.85 10.67 -6.94
CA CYS A 410 -2.43 10.99 -6.90
C CYS A 410 -2.00 11.27 -5.45
N VAL A 411 -0.94 10.61 -5.00
CA VAL A 411 -0.40 10.67 -3.62
C VAL A 411 1.08 11.08 -3.68
N PRO A 412 1.59 11.98 -2.82
CA PRO A 412 2.99 12.38 -2.89
C PRO A 412 3.92 11.31 -2.33
N SER A 413 5.11 11.19 -2.94
CA SER A 413 6.18 10.28 -2.49
C SER A 413 6.73 10.59 -1.10
N GLU A 414 6.87 11.88 -0.75
CA GLU A 414 7.53 12.37 0.47
C GLU A 414 6.55 12.86 1.56
N GLY A 415 5.30 12.37 1.54
CA GLY A 415 4.27 12.81 2.49
C GLY A 415 3.84 14.27 2.32
N TRP A 416 3.04 14.79 3.26
CA TRP A 416 2.28 16.03 3.05
C TRP A 416 2.83 17.30 3.75
N ASN A 417 4.00 17.23 4.41
CA ASN A 417 4.63 18.41 5.02
C ASN A 417 4.93 19.54 4.01
N PHE A 418 4.79 19.26 2.71
CA PHE A 418 5.28 20.09 1.62
C PHE A 418 4.19 20.71 0.72
N LYS A 419 2.88 20.53 1.01
CA LYS A 419 1.79 21.27 0.36
C LYS A 419 0.67 21.57 1.36
N GLN A 420 0.13 22.79 1.37
CA GLN A 420 -1.16 23.10 1.98
C GLN A 420 -2.20 23.23 0.87
N ALA A 421 -3.35 22.54 0.96
CA ALA A 421 -4.65 23.09 0.56
C ALA A 421 -5.84 22.13 0.80
N ARG A 422 -6.80 22.63 1.60
CA ARG A 422 -8.27 22.52 1.45
C ARG A 422 -8.88 21.14 1.14
N GLY A 423 -9.13 20.35 2.18
CA GLY A 423 -10.06 19.20 2.17
C GLY A 423 -10.28 18.66 3.59
N PRO A 424 -11.44 18.07 3.91
CA PRO A 424 -11.79 17.65 5.28
C PRO A 424 -11.20 16.30 5.73
N HIS A 425 -10.30 15.66 4.96
CA HIS A 425 -9.82 14.30 5.23
C HIS A 425 -8.46 14.28 5.94
N LYS A 426 -8.24 13.23 6.74
CA LYS A 426 -7.00 12.97 7.49
C LYS A 426 -5.80 12.63 6.58
N GLN A 427 -6.03 12.37 5.29
CA GLN A 427 -5.02 12.12 4.28
C GLN A 427 -5.28 12.91 2.99
N TYR A 428 -4.24 13.10 2.18
CA TYR A 428 -4.25 14.00 1.03
C TYR A 428 -3.91 13.27 -0.27
N TYR A 429 -4.92 13.11 -1.13
CA TYR A 429 -4.81 12.71 -2.52
C TYR A 429 -5.73 13.57 -3.38
N TYR A 430 -5.55 13.57 -4.71
CA TYR A 430 -6.44 14.25 -5.64
C TYR A 430 -6.68 13.43 -6.92
N PRO A 431 -7.87 13.52 -7.55
CA PRO A 431 -8.14 12.87 -8.84
C PRO A 431 -7.58 13.68 -10.02
N VAL A 432 -7.36 13.02 -11.16
CA VAL A 432 -6.74 13.61 -12.38
C VAL A 432 -7.50 13.32 -13.68
N GLY A 433 -8.83 13.34 -13.62
CA GLY A 433 -9.69 12.95 -14.75
C GLY A 433 -9.95 11.44 -14.77
N GLY A 434 -10.44 10.92 -15.90
CA GLY A 434 -10.80 9.51 -16.08
C GLY A 434 -11.90 9.07 -15.12
N GLY A 435 -11.81 7.83 -14.66
CA GLY A 435 -12.70 7.23 -13.66
C GLY A 435 -12.02 6.16 -12.82
N GLU A 436 -12.68 5.01 -12.64
CA GLU A 436 -12.27 3.93 -11.73
C GLU A 436 -11.27 2.94 -12.33
N SER A 437 -10.90 3.12 -13.59
CA SER A 437 -10.12 2.14 -14.33
C SER A 437 -9.13 2.77 -15.31
N GLY A 438 -8.09 2.02 -15.63
CA GLY A 438 -7.21 2.30 -16.77
C GLY A 438 -5.97 3.14 -16.47
N TYR A 439 -5.34 3.57 -17.57
CA TYR A 439 -4.07 4.27 -17.56
C TYR A 439 -4.23 5.76 -17.24
N ILE A 440 -3.17 6.34 -16.68
CA ILE A 440 -3.00 7.77 -16.49
C ILE A 440 -1.65 8.15 -17.07
N THR A 441 -1.58 9.27 -17.78
CA THR A 441 -0.31 9.91 -18.16
C THR A 441 -0.37 11.41 -17.93
N GLN A 442 0.77 12.01 -17.62
CA GLN A 442 0.94 13.46 -17.54
C GLN A 442 1.48 13.99 -18.87
N HIS A 443 1.10 15.21 -19.26
CA HIS A 443 1.68 15.85 -20.44
C HIS A 443 3.21 16.02 -20.23
N PRO A 444 4.06 15.76 -21.24
CA PRO A 444 5.51 15.73 -21.05
C PRO A 444 6.15 17.06 -20.62
N SER A 445 5.55 18.19 -21.01
CA SER A 445 6.00 19.56 -20.68
C SER A 445 5.02 20.42 -19.86
N ASN A 446 3.70 20.23 -19.97
CA ASN A 446 2.70 20.96 -19.18
C ASN A 446 2.25 20.13 -17.99
N LEU A 447 2.95 20.26 -16.85
CA LEU A 447 2.82 19.33 -15.73
C LEU A 447 1.46 19.37 -15.02
N ASP A 448 0.62 20.37 -15.25
CA ASP A 448 -0.74 20.38 -14.72
C ASP A 448 -1.73 19.61 -15.59
N TRP A 449 -1.34 19.15 -16.77
CA TRP A 449 -2.22 18.43 -17.70
C TRP A 449 -2.07 16.91 -17.57
N PHE A 450 -3.20 16.23 -17.37
CA PHE A 450 -3.31 14.79 -17.22
C PHE A 450 -4.27 14.21 -18.27
N TYR A 451 -4.01 12.98 -18.67
CA TYR A 451 -4.82 12.21 -19.61
C TYR A 451 -5.13 10.87 -18.95
N ALA A 452 -6.41 10.57 -18.77
CA ALA A 452 -6.83 9.44 -17.95
C ALA A 452 -8.03 8.70 -18.56
N GLY A 453 -7.98 7.37 -18.46
CA GLY A 453 -8.99 6.45 -18.98
C GLY A 453 -10.12 6.10 -17.99
N SER A 454 -11.12 5.36 -18.47
CA SER A 454 -12.08 4.57 -17.67
C SER A 454 -12.86 3.61 -18.57
N GLN A 455 -13.77 2.82 -17.98
CA GLN A 455 -14.74 2.00 -18.72
C GLN A 455 -15.54 2.78 -19.78
N GLY A 456 -16.09 2.05 -20.75
CA GLY A 456 -16.85 2.64 -21.84
C GLY A 456 -15.99 3.46 -22.81
N ALA A 457 -14.69 3.15 -22.89
CA ALA A 457 -13.67 3.84 -23.68
C ALA A 457 -13.39 5.28 -23.25
N LEU A 458 -13.80 5.72 -22.05
CA LEU A 458 -13.66 7.11 -21.64
C LEU A 458 -12.19 7.51 -21.65
N LEU A 459 -11.85 8.64 -22.28
CA LEU A 459 -10.53 9.25 -22.24
C LEU A 459 -10.71 10.75 -22.04
N THR A 460 -10.12 11.29 -20.97
CA THR A 460 -10.26 12.72 -20.66
C THR A 460 -8.91 13.41 -20.57
N LYS A 461 -8.86 14.68 -21.00
CA LYS A 461 -7.83 15.66 -20.61
C LYS A 461 -8.29 16.42 -19.38
N PHE A 462 -7.42 16.56 -18.38
CA PHE A 462 -7.66 17.27 -17.13
C PHE A 462 -6.56 18.28 -16.85
N ASP A 463 -6.93 19.50 -16.48
CA ASP A 463 -6.02 20.56 -16.05
C ASP A 463 -6.14 20.78 -14.54
N ARG A 464 -5.13 20.35 -13.79
CA ARG A 464 -5.08 20.43 -12.32
C ARG A 464 -5.07 21.88 -11.82
N SER A 465 -4.54 22.82 -12.59
CA SER A 465 -4.43 24.23 -12.16
C SER A 465 -5.78 24.96 -12.13
N THR A 466 -6.72 24.53 -12.97
CA THR A 466 -8.05 25.15 -13.13
C THR A 466 -9.20 24.22 -12.75
N GLY A 467 -8.95 22.90 -12.67
CA GLY A 467 -9.99 21.86 -12.53
C GLY A 467 -10.73 21.56 -13.83
N PHE A 468 -10.33 22.15 -14.97
CA PHE A 468 -10.99 21.94 -16.25
C PHE A 468 -10.82 20.48 -16.72
N LYS A 469 -11.92 19.85 -17.13
CA LYS A 469 -11.94 18.48 -17.65
C LYS A 469 -12.66 18.44 -19.00
N ARG A 470 -12.10 17.71 -19.95
CA ARG A 470 -12.71 17.50 -21.27
C ARG A 470 -12.57 16.05 -21.72
N ASP A 471 -13.67 15.52 -22.26
CA ASP A 471 -13.69 14.25 -22.99
C ASP A 471 -13.01 14.43 -24.36
N ILE A 472 -12.08 13.53 -24.67
CA ILE A 472 -11.28 13.49 -25.90
C ILE A 472 -11.24 12.07 -26.50
N GLN A 473 -12.29 11.27 -26.27
CA GLN A 473 -12.44 9.93 -26.83
C GLN A 473 -12.19 9.90 -28.35
N VAL A 474 -11.49 8.87 -28.81
CA VAL A 474 -11.28 8.61 -30.24
C VAL A 474 -12.61 8.46 -30.98
N PHE A 475 -13.52 7.71 -30.39
CA PHE A 475 -14.83 7.42 -30.95
C PHE A 475 -15.85 7.32 -29.80
N PRO A 476 -16.56 8.41 -29.45
CA PRO A 476 -17.46 8.46 -28.30
C PRO A 476 -18.75 7.68 -28.54
N ARG A 477 -18.65 6.35 -28.54
CA ARG A 477 -19.79 5.41 -28.60
C ARG A 477 -19.77 4.53 -27.36
N PHE A 478 -20.71 4.77 -26.46
CA PHE A 478 -20.94 3.90 -25.30
C PHE A 478 -21.55 2.57 -25.74
N PHE A 479 -21.13 1.46 -25.14
CA PHE A 479 -21.39 0.10 -25.66
C PHE A 479 -21.87 -0.92 -24.61
N SER A 480 -22.35 -0.47 -23.45
CA SER A 480 -22.85 -1.39 -22.42
C SER A 480 -24.02 -2.24 -22.94
N GLY A 481 -23.94 -3.55 -22.71
CA GLY A 481 -24.91 -4.54 -23.19
C GLY A 481 -24.63 -5.11 -24.59
N GLU A 482 -23.59 -4.64 -25.29
CA GLU A 482 -23.20 -5.13 -26.62
C GLU A 482 -22.01 -6.10 -26.56
N PRO A 483 -21.98 -7.16 -27.40
CA PRO A 483 -20.82 -8.03 -27.53
C PRO A 483 -19.70 -7.34 -28.29
N ALA A 484 -18.45 -7.78 -28.09
CA ALA A 484 -17.28 -7.24 -28.76
C ALA A 484 -17.39 -7.26 -30.30
N SER A 485 -18.06 -8.26 -30.87
CA SER A 485 -18.30 -8.39 -32.31
C SER A 485 -19.19 -7.30 -32.92
N ALA A 486 -19.96 -6.59 -32.09
CA ALA A 486 -20.83 -5.49 -32.54
C ALA A 486 -20.13 -4.12 -32.51
N LEU A 487 -18.92 -4.06 -31.95
CA LEU A 487 -18.20 -2.81 -31.74
C LEU A 487 -17.29 -2.52 -32.94
N PRO A 488 -17.36 -1.31 -33.52
CA PRO A 488 -16.43 -0.91 -34.57
C PRO A 488 -15.00 -0.79 -34.01
N GLU A 489 -14.89 -0.32 -32.77
CA GLU A 489 -13.65 -0.23 -32.02
C GLU A 489 -13.86 -0.89 -30.66
N ARG A 490 -13.05 -1.91 -30.37
CA ARG A 490 -13.09 -2.69 -29.14
C ARG A 490 -12.14 -2.06 -28.14
N TRP A 491 -12.71 -1.52 -27.07
CA TRP A 491 -11.96 -0.84 -26.02
C TRP A 491 -11.96 -1.68 -24.75
N GLN A 492 -10.77 -1.99 -24.27
CA GLN A 492 -10.60 -2.69 -23.02
C GLN A 492 -10.89 -1.76 -21.82
N TRP A 493 -11.22 -2.33 -20.67
CA TRP A 493 -11.35 -1.63 -19.39
C TRP A 493 -10.14 -0.77 -18.98
N THR A 494 -8.93 -1.20 -19.35
CA THR A 494 -7.65 -0.58 -19.01
C THR A 494 -6.77 -0.37 -20.25
N PHE A 495 -7.32 0.27 -21.28
CA PHE A 495 -6.58 0.51 -22.52
C PHE A 495 -5.37 1.46 -22.31
N PRO A 496 -4.24 1.25 -23.03
CA PRO A 496 -3.04 2.09 -22.95
C PRO A 496 -3.29 3.56 -23.29
N ILE A 497 -2.65 4.48 -22.54
CA ILE A 497 -2.60 5.92 -22.83
C ILE A 497 -1.16 6.38 -22.57
N ILE A 498 -0.45 6.80 -23.62
CA ILE A 498 0.99 7.06 -23.51
C ILE A 498 1.46 8.14 -24.47
N PHE A 499 2.29 9.06 -23.98
CA PHE A 499 2.99 10.03 -24.84
C PHE A 499 4.25 9.41 -25.45
N SER A 500 4.64 9.88 -26.63
CA SER A 500 5.96 9.57 -27.19
C SER A 500 7.07 10.14 -26.29
N PRO A 501 8.11 9.35 -25.95
CA PRO A 501 9.27 9.86 -25.23
C PRO A 501 10.11 10.84 -26.07
N LEU A 502 9.95 10.82 -27.40
CA LEU A 502 10.74 11.62 -28.35
C LEU A 502 9.95 12.78 -28.99
N ASN A 503 8.63 12.87 -28.78
CA ASN A 503 7.79 13.97 -29.24
C ASN A 503 6.71 14.30 -28.20
N SER A 504 6.84 15.45 -27.53
CA SER A 504 5.98 15.84 -26.42
C SER A 504 4.51 16.08 -26.79
N ASN A 505 4.20 16.31 -28.07
CA ASN A 505 2.84 16.58 -28.52
C ASN A 505 2.11 15.30 -28.94
N ARG A 506 2.85 14.19 -29.10
CA ARG A 506 2.31 12.96 -29.68
C ARG A 506 1.78 12.04 -28.58
N LEU A 507 0.45 11.91 -28.53
CA LEU A 507 -0.28 11.02 -27.65
C LEU A 507 -0.76 9.79 -28.42
N TYR A 508 -0.59 8.61 -27.82
CA TYR A 508 -1.09 7.35 -28.34
C TYR A 508 -2.13 6.73 -27.39
N THR A 509 -3.09 6.03 -27.99
CA THR A 509 -4.05 5.15 -27.29
C THR A 509 -4.39 3.96 -28.19
N SER A 510 -5.09 2.94 -27.67
CA SER A 510 -5.43 1.78 -28.48
C SER A 510 -6.79 1.13 -28.19
N SER A 511 -7.45 0.74 -29.28
CA SER A 511 -8.52 -0.26 -29.31
C SER A 511 -7.92 -1.61 -29.74
N GLN A 512 -8.52 -2.33 -30.68
CA GLN A 512 -7.80 -3.31 -31.51
C GLN A 512 -6.84 -2.66 -32.52
N HIS A 513 -6.91 -1.33 -32.67
CA HIS A 513 -6.05 -0.51 -33.51
C HIS A 513 -5.22 0.47 -32.66
N VAL A 514 -4.09 0.91 -33.20
CA VAL A 514 -3.28 2.00 -32.64
C VAL A 514 -3.78 3.34 -33.16
N TRP A 515 -3.99 4.27 -32.25
CA TRP A 515 -4.46 5.63 -32.51
C TRP A 515 -3.43 6.66 -32.05
N MET A 516 -3.29 7.73 -32.82
CA MET A 516 -2.35 8.81 -32.55
C MET A 516 -3.03 10.18 -32.65
N SER A 517 -2.74 11.06 -31.70
CA SER A 517 -3.07 12.48 -31.75
C SER A 517 -1.81 13.32 -31.56
N GLU A 518 -1.75 14.48 -32.24
CA GLU A 518 -0.72 15.50 -32.04
C GLU A 518 -1.30 16.86 -31.61
N ASP A 519 -2.58 16.87 -31.24
CA ASP A 519 -3.38 18.07 -30.94
C ASP A 519 -4.17 17.92 -29.64
N ASP A 520 -3.62 17.21 -28.66
CA ASP A 520 -4.23 16.95 -27.35
C ASP A 520 -5.58 16.21 -27.39
N GLY A 521 -5.74 15.32 -28.37
CA GLY A 521 -6.94 14.49 -28.53
C GLY A 521 -8.11 15.22 -29.18
N GLN A 522 -7.88 16.35 -29.88
CA GLN A 522 -8.93 16.97 -30.71
C GLN A 522 -9.22 16.14 -31.95
N SER A 523 -8.19 15.50 -32.51
CA SER A 523 -8.32 14.57 -33.61
C SER A 523 -7.39 13.36 -33.43
N TRP A 524 -7.80 12.23 -34.01
CA TRP A 524 -7.10 10.96 -33.90
C TRP A 524 -6.92 10.30 -35.27
N SER A 525 -5.70 9.85 -35.54
CA SER A 525 -5.33 9.09 -36.72
C SER A 525 -5.19 7.60 -36.39
N LYS A 526 -5.84 6.73 -37.17
CA LYS A 526 -5.63 5.28 -37.11
C LYS A 526 -4.35 4.91 -37.85
N ILE A 527 -3.39 4.27 -37.17
CA ILE A 527 -2.06 3.96 -37.72
C ILE A 527 -1.72 2.46 -37.68
N SER A 528 -2.72 1.59 -37.54
CA SER A 528 -2.53 0.15 -37.64
C SER A 528 -3.76 -0.54 -38.25
N PRO A 529 -3.60 -1.77 -38.79
CA PRO A 529 -4.72 -2.70 -38.93
C PRO A 529 -5.15 -3.26 -37.56
N ASP A 530 -6.10 -4.18 -37.53
CA ASP A 530 -6.40 -4.98 -36.34
C ASP A 530 -5.17 -5.86 -36.02
N LEU A 531 -4.57 -5.67 -34.86
CA LEU A 531 -3.34 -6.35 -34.43
C LEU A 531 -3.60 -7.56 -33.53
N THR A 532 -4.81 -8.10 -33.57
CA THR A 532 -5.30 -9.17 -32.68
C THR A 532 -5.67 -10.42 -33.49
N TYR A 533 -5.87 -11.56 -32.83
CA TYR A 533 -6.42 -12.74 -33.53
C TYR A 533 -7.88 -12.52 -33.93
N ALA A 534 -8.64 -11.81 -33.08
CA ALA A 534 -10.07 -11.53 -33.28
C ALA A 534 -10.88 -12.79 -33.65
N ASP A 535 -10.58 -13.93 -33.00
CA ASP A 535 -11.27 -15.19 -33.24
C ASP A 535 -12.78 -14.99 -33.00
N PRO A 536 -13.66 -15.19 -34.00
CA PRO A 536 -15.09 -14.92 -33.85
C PRO A 536 -15.75 -15.63 -32.65
N LYS A 537 -15.16 -16.74 -32.18
CA LYS A 537 -15.65 -17.48 -31.01
C LYS A 537 -15.44 -16.75 -29.68
N THR A 538 -14.52 -15.79 -29.62
CA THR A 538 -14.18 -15.02 -28.41
C THR A 538 -14.86 -13.65 -28.37
N LEU A 539 -15.54 -13.22 -29.44
CA LEU A 539 -16.13 -11.88 -29.54
C LEU A 539 -17.64 -11.82 -29.25
N GLY A 540 -18.24 -12.95 -28.89
CA GLY A 540 -19.68 -13.09 -28.72
C GLY A 540 -20.25 -12.53 -27.41
N LYS A 541 -21.50 -12.88 -27.12
CA LYS A 541 -22.16 -12.53 -25.85
C LYS A 541 -21.56 -13.33 -24.68
N THR A 542 -21.53 -12.69 -23.52
CA THR A 542 -20.94 -13.21 -22.28
C THR A 542 -21.87 -12.92 -21.08
N GLY A 543 -21.70 -13.70 -20.00
CA GLY A 543 -22.47 -13.62 -18.76
C GLY A 543 -23.00 -15.01 -18.40
N GLY A 544 -24.23 -15.31 -18.79
CA GLY A 544 -24.89 -16.53 -18.37
C GLY A 544 -26.14 -16.82 -19.19
N VAL A 545 -26.79 -17.93 -18.87
CA VAL A 545 -28.03 -18.34 -19.55
C VAL A 545 -29.26 -17.56 -19.07
N ILE A 546 -29.14 -16.78 -17.98
CA ILE A 546 -30.21 -15.96 -17.39
C ILE A 546 -29.83 -14.47 -17.42
N THR A 547 -28.70 -14.09 -16.83
CA THR A 547 -28.18 -12.71 -16.86
C THR A 547 -26.90 -12.59 -17.69
N ASN A 548 -26.75 -11.47 -18.41
CA ASN A 548 -25.54 -11.17 -19.19
C ASN A 548 -24.53 -10.34 -18.39
N ASP A 549 -23.27 -10.35 -18.81
CA ASP A 549 -22.15 -9.56 -18.26
C ASP A 549 -21.38 -8.88 -19.40
N MET A 550 -21.89 -7.74 -19.88
CA MET A 550 -21.34 -7.01 -21.03
C MET A 550 -21.15 -5.53 -20.70
N ASN A 551 -20.34 -5.24 -19.68
CA ASN A 551 -20.12 -3.86 -19.23
C ASN A 551 -18.72 -3.30 -19.55
N GLY A 552 -17.77 -4.12 -20.03
CA GLY A 552 -16.48 -3.64 -20.51
C GLY A 552 -15.26 -4.54 -20.29
N PRO A 553 -15.04 -5.17 -19.12
CA PRO A 553 -13.82 -5.96 -18.90
C PRO A 553 -13.71 -7.20 -19.81
N GLU A 554 -14.83 -7.60 -20.41
CA GLU A 554 -15.00 -8.80 -21.24
C GLU A 554 -14.83 -8.48 -22.72
N ILE A 555 -14.65 -7.20 -23.04
CA ILE A 555 -14.26 -6.79 -24.38
C ILE A 555 -12.84 -7.30 -24.61
N TYR A 556 -12.72 -8.22 -25.56
CA TYR A 556 -11.52 -8.99 -25.85
C TYR A 556 -11.05 -8.79 -27.28
N ALA A 557 -9.87 -9.30 -27.60
CA ALA A 557 -9.15 -9.05 -28.84
C ALA A 557 -8.92 -7.54 -29.02
N THR A 558 -8.20 -6.98 -28.05
CA THR A 558 -7.78 -5.59 -27.97
C THR A 558 -6.27 -5.48 -27.83
N ILE A 559 -5.67 -4.36 -28.22
CA ILE A 559 -4.29 -4.05 -27.87
C ILE A 559 -4.28 -3.64 -26.39
N PHE A 560 -3.63 -4.46 -25.58
CA PHE A 560 -3.57 -4.33 -24.12
C PHE A 560 -2.29 -3.64 -23.65
N SER A 561 -1.21 -3.70 -24.44
CA SER A 561 0.05 -3.01 -24.16
C SER A 561 0.56 -2.30 -25.40
N LEU A 562 0.98 -1.03 -25.26
CA LEU A 562 1.48 -0.20 -26.34
C LEU A 562 2.69 0.61 -25.86
N VAL A 563 3.81 0.51 -26.58
CA VAL A 563 5.08 1.14 -26.21
C VAL A 563 5.70 1.87 -27.41
N PRO A 564 5.67 3.21 -27.45
CA PRO A 564 6.47 3.97 -28.40
C PRO A 564 7.95 3.95 -28.01
N SER A 565 8.84 3.84 -28.99
CA SER A 565 10.28 3.68 -28.72
C SER A 565 10.93 4.95 -28.18
N SER A 566 11.86 4.79 -27.25
CA SER A 566 12.74 5.85 -26.73
C SER A 566 13.96 6.13 -27.62
N TYR A 567 14.17 5.34 -28.68
CA TYR A 567 15.32 5.46 -29.58
C TYR A 567 14.96 5.94 -30.99
N ASP A 568 13.76 5.61 -31.46
CA ASP A 568 13.33 5.92 -32.82
C ASP A 568 11.84 6.29 -32.86
N GLN A 569 11.52 7.46 -33.39
CA GLN A 569 10.13 7.96 -33.50
C GLN A 569 9.25 7.13 -34.44
N ASN A 570 9.83 6.27 -35.28
CA ASN A 570 9.11 5.40 -36.19
C ASN A 570 8.79 4.03 -35.58
N THR A 571 9.39 3.70 -34.43
CA THR A 571 9.28 2.38 -33.81
C THR A 571 8.20 2.36 -32.72
N LEU A 572 7.25 1.43 -32.83
CA LEU A 572 6.26 1.12 -31.80
C LEU A 572 6.09 -0.39 -31.62
N TRP A 573 5.82 -0.81 -30.39
CA TRP A 573 5.53 -2.18 -30.00
C TRP A 573 4.09 -2.28 -29.50
N ALA A 574 3.33 -3.27 -29.97
CA ALA A 574 1.95 -3.51 -29.56
C ALA A 574 1.76 -4.97 -29.13
N GLY A 575 1.10 -5.20 -28.00
CA GLY A 575 0.75 -6.52 -27.48
C GLY A 575 -0.75 -6.63 -27.22
N SER A 576 -1.38 -7.73 -27.64
CA SER A 576 -2.83 -7.95 -27.48
C SER A 576 -3.19 -8.78 -26.26
N ASP A 577 -4.45 -8.69 -25.82
CA ASP A 577 -5.00 -9.54 -24.77
C ASP A 577 -5.28 -11.00 -25.22
N ASP A 578 -5.21 -11.26 -26.52
CA ASP A 578 -5.38 -12.58 -27.14
C ASP A 578 -4.07 -13.25 -27.60
N GLY A 579 -2.92 -12.59 -27.42
CA GLY A 579 -1.61 -13.22 -27.46
C GLY A 579 -0.77 -12.98 -28.71
N LEU A 580 -0.92 -11.81 -29.33
CA LEU A 580 -0.05 -11.36 -30.42
C LEU A 580 0.83 -10.19 -29.99
N ILE A 581 2.07 -10.17 -30.50
CA ILE A 581 2.99 -9.04 -30.39
C ILE A 581 3.38 -8.58 -31.79
N HIS A 582 3.28 -7.28 -32.04
CA HIS A 582 3.64 -6.64 -33.29
C HIS A 582 4.61 -5.49 -33.08
N ILE A 583 5.43 -5.24 -34.10
CA ILE A 583 6.31 -4.07 -34.20
C ILE A 583 6.05 -3.34 -35.51
N THR A 584 6.06 -2.01 -35.47
CA THR A 584 6.28 -1.15 -36.65
C THR A 584 7.59 -0.41 -36.50
N GLN A 585 8.27 -0.12 -37.60
CA GLN A 585 9.48 0.72 -37.65
C GLN A 585 9.39 1.78 -38.76
N ASP A 586 8.17 2.02 -39.27
CA ASP A 586 7.87 2.96 -40.34
C ASP A 586 6.68 3.86 -39.99
N HIS A 587 6.49 4.09 -38.69
CA HIS A 587 5.44 4.93 -38.12
C HIS A 587 4.02 4.42 -38.43
N GLY A 588 3.84 3.10 -38.31
CA GLY A 588 2.54 2.44 -38.44
C GLY A 588 2.08 2.14 -39.86
N LYS A 589 2.92 2.42 -40.88
CA LYS A 589 2.58 2.08 -42.28
C LYS A 589 2.55 0.57 -42.50
N SER A 590 3.45 -0.17 -41.85
CA SER A 590 3.46 -1.62 -41.81
C SER A 590 3.75 -2.14 -40.41
N TRP A 591 3.19 -3.32 -40.11
CA TRP A 591 3.32 -3.99 -38.82
C TRP A 591 3.74 -5.44 -39.04
N ARG A 592 4.77 -5.88 -38.31
CA ARG A 592 5.30 -7.24 -38.35
C ARG A 592 4.96 -7.98 -37.07
N ASN A 593 4.38 -9.17 -37.17
CA ASN A 593 4.17 -10.06 -36.05
C ASN A 593 5.52 -10.63 -35.59
N ILE A 594 5.82 -10.48 -34.30
CA ILE A 594 7.05 -10.93 -33.65
C ILE A 594 6.75 -11.78 -32.41
N THR A 595 5.57 -12.37 -32.32
CA THR A 595 5.13 -13.17 -31.16
C THR A 595 6.12 -14.33 -30.89
N PRO A 596 6.52 -14.59 -29.63
CA PRO A 596 7.37 -15.73 -29.30
C PRO A 596 6.77 -17.05 -29.81
N PRO A 597 7.52 -17.90 -30.53
CA PRO A 597 6.97 -19.11 -31.14
C PRO A 597 6.43 -20.14 -30.13
N ASP A 598 6.93 -20.13 -28.89
CA ASP A 598 6.52 -21.02 -27.81
C ASP A 598 5.40 -20.44 -26.93
N MET A 599 4.91 -19.23 -27.24
CA MET A 599 3.81 -18.61 -26.51
C MET A 599 2.48 -19.35 -26.77
N PRO A 600 1.79 -19.84 -25.73
CA PRO A 600 0.49 -20.46 -25.93
C PRO A 600 -0.57 -19.44 -26.40
N LYS A 601 -1.50 -19.86 -27.27
CA LYS A 601 -2.63 -19.02 -27.74
C LYS A 601 -3.51 -18.55 -26.56
N ASP A 602 -4.12 -17.37 -26.66
CA ASP A 602 -4.97 -16.74 -25.62
C ASP A 602 -4.17 -16.33 -24.37
N THR A 603 -2.91 -15.95 -24.56
CA THR A 603 -2.05 -15.37 -23.51
C THR A 603 -2.20 -13.85 -23.53
N ARG A 604 -2.62 -13.24 -22.40
CA ARG A 604 -2.70 -11.79 -22.33
C ARG A 604 -1.30 -11.19 -22.22
N ILE A 605 -0.90 -10.37 -23.19
CA ILE A 605 0.30 -9.53 -23.07
C ILE A 605 -0.02 -8.40 -22.08
N SER A 606 0.47 -8.51 -20.85
CA SER A 606 0.15 -7.57 -19.77
C SER A 606 0.95 -6.29 -19.94
N ILE A 607 2.27 -6.40 -20.11
CA ILE A 607 3.21 -5.27 -20.23
C ILE A 607 4.34 -5.64 -21.19
N ILE A 608 4.72 -4.69 -22.05
CA ILE A 608 5.98 -4.67 -22.80
C ILE A 608 6.86 -3.57 -22.18
N GLU A 609 8.14 -3.85 -21.97
CA GLU A 609 9.15 -2.87 -21.57
C GLU A 609 10.25 -2.82 -22.62
N GLU A 610 10.40 -1.68 -23.30
CA GLU A 610 11.58 -1.42 -24.14
C GLU A 610 12.76 -1.03 -23.25
N SER A 611 13.89 -1.69 -23.49
CA SER A 611 15.12 -1.44 -22.75
C SER A 611 15.51 0.04 -22.77
N LYS A 612 16.00 0.57 -21.64
CA LYS A 612 16.53 1.93 -21.54
C LYS A 612 17.99 2.02 -22.00
N HIS A 613 18.63 0.87 -22.23
CA HIS A 613 20.05 0.79 -22.57
C HIS A 613 20.33 0.31 -23.98
N LYS A 614 19.43 -0.46 -24.61
CA LYS A 614 19.68 -1.06 -25.92
C LYS A 614 18.46 -1.05 -26.85
N PRO A 615 18.52 -0.38 -28.02
CA PRO A 615 17.46 -0.46 -29.01
C PRO A 615 17.28 -1.90 -29.52
N GLY A 616 16.04 -2.26 -29.86
CA GLY A 616 15.68 -3.61 -30.31
C GLY A 616 15.59 -4.66 -29.21
N THR A 617 15.82 -4.26 -27.95
CA THR A 617 15.59 -5.12 -26.77
C THR A 617 14.26 -4.79 -26.13
N ILE A 618 13.41 -5.81 -25.96
CA ILE A 618 12.18 -5.71 -25.17
C ILE A 618 12.07 -6.89 -24.20
N TYR A 619 11.45 -6.62 -23.05
CA TYR A 619 11.03 -7.61 -22.07
C TYR A 619 9.50 -7.64 -22.03
N VAL A 620 8.90 -8.83 -21.91
CA VAL A 620 7.45 -9.01 -21.99
C VAL A 620 6.97 -9.78 -20.78
N ALA A 621 6.02 -9.21 -20.04
CA ALA A 621 5.23 -9.91 -19.03
C ALA A 621 3.86 -10.29 -19.59
N ALA A 622 3.50 -11.56 -19.44
CA ALA A 622 2.24 -12.10 -19.93
C ALA A 622 1.59 -13.03 -18.90
N LYS A 623 0.28 -13.28 -19.03
CA LYS A 623 -0.45 -14.11 -18.06
C LYS A 623 -1.59 -14.91 -18.68
N ARG A 624 -1.89 -16.04 -18.04
CA ARG A 624 -2.87 -17.04 -18.48
C ARG A 624 -3.78 -17.56 -17.36
N TYR A 625 -3.80 -16.93 -16.18
CA TYR A 625 -4.54 -17.43 -15.01
C TYR A 625 -6.05 -17.60 -15.29
N GLN A 626 -6.61 -16.77 -16.17
CA GLN A 626 -8.02 -16.87 -16.61
C GLN A 626 -8.30 -18.03 -17.58
N MET A 627 -7.27 -18.76 -17.98
CA MET A 627 -7.34 -20.03 -18.70
C MET A 627 -7.02 -21.21 -17.77
N ASP A 628 -7.13 -21.00 -16.45
CA ASP A 628 -6.75 -21.94 -15.39
C ASP A 628 -5.26 -22.35 -15.42
N ASP A 629 -4.39 -21.43 -15.85
CA ASP A 629 -2.93 -21.60 -15.92
C ASP A 629 -2.21 -20.47 -15.16
N ARG A 630 -1.79 -20.76 -13.93
CA ARG A 630 -1.14 -19.82 -13.00
C ARG A 630 0.38 -19.70 -13.17
N LYS A 631 0.96 -20.30 -14.20
CA LYS A 631 2.42 -20.27 -14.39
C LYS A 631 2.95 -18.87 -14.70
N PRO A 632 4.20 -18.55 -14.30
CA PRO A 632 4.87 -17.34 -14.73
C PRO A 632 5.25 -17.39 -16.22
N TYR A 633 5.12 -16.24 -16.87
CA TYR A 633 5.43 -16.07 -18.28
C TYR A 633 6.14 -14.72 -18.52
N LEU A 634 7.45 -14.81 -18.72
CA LEU A 634 8.32 -13.73 -19.15
C LEU A 634 9.14 -14.15 -20.35
N TRP A 635 9.29 -13.24 -21.31
CA TRP A 635 10.22 -13.40 -22.42
C TRP A 635 11.07 -12.15 -22.64
N LYS A 636 12.24 -12.34 -23.24
CA LYS A 636 13.08 -11.26 -23.77
C LYS A 636 13.51 -11.53 -25.21
N THR A 637 13.78 -10.45 -25.92
CA THR A 637 14.45 -10.42 -27.23
C THR A 637 15.46 -9.28 -27.25
N HIS A 638 16.51 -9.39 -28.06
CA HIS A 638 17.51 -8.33 -28.26
C HIS A 638 17.67 -7.91 -29.74
N ASP A 639 16.83 -8.43 -30.63
CA ASP A 639 16.98 -8.34 -32.08
C ASP A 639 15.67 -7.98 -32.79
N TYR A 640 14.85 -7.16 -32.12
CA TYR A 640 13.54 -6.74 -32.60
C TYR A 640 12.57 -7.92 -32.80
N GLY A 641 12.60 -8.89 -31.88
CA GLY A 641 11.68 -10.02 -31.84
C GLY A 641 11.93 -11.09 -32.90
N GLN A 642 13.14 -11.16 -33.47
CA GLN A 642 13.54 -12.26 -34.36
C GLN A 642 13.83 -13.52 -33.56
N THR A 643 14.46 -13.39 -32.39
CA THR A 643 14.68 -14.48 -31.45
C THR A 643 14.16 -14.14 -30.07
N TRP A 644 13.73 -15.17 -29.34
CA TRP A 644 13.12 -15.02 -28.02
C TRP A 644 13.70 -16.02 -27.02
N LYS A 645 13.82 -15.59 -25.76
CA LYS A 645 14.21 -16.44 -24.64
C LYS A 645 13.20 -16.26 -23.50
N LYS A 646 12.66 -17.37 -23.00
CA LYS A 646 11.86 -17.38 -21.76
C LYS A 646 12.78 -17.16 -20.55
N ILE A 647 12.38 -16.27 -19.64
CA ILE A 647 13.24 -15.78 -18.54
C ILE A 647 12.51 -15.84 -17.20
N ILE A 648 12.16 -17.04 -16.74
CA ILE A 648 11.33 -17.27 -15.53
C ILE A 648 12.02 -18.09 -14.44
N ASN A 649 13.30 -18.41 -14.59
CA ASN A 649 14.00 -19.24 -13.60
C ASN A 649 14.07 -18.53 -12.26
N GLY A 650 13.81 -19.25 -11.16
CA GLY A 650 13.78 -18.67 -9.80
C GLY A 650 12.41 -18.14 -9.36
N ILE A 651 11.50 -17.84 -10.30
CA ILE A 651 10.12 -17.46 -9.99
C ILE A 651 9.31 -18.71 -9.63
N ARG A 652 8.47 -18.62 -8.59
CA ARG A 652 7.59 -19.73 -8.20
C ARG A 652 6.54 -20.03 -9.28
N ASN A 653 6.12 -21.28 -9.37
CA ASN A 653 5.26 -21.76 -10.46
C ASN A 653 3.81 -21.27 -10.41
N ASP A 654 3.38 -20.69 -9.29
CA ASP A 654 2.02 -20.23 -9.01
C ASP A 654 1.90 -18.69 -8.94
N ASP A 655 3.00 -17.98 -9.17
CA ASP A 655 3.07 -16.51 -9.20
C ASP A 655 3.17 -16.00 -10.64
N PHE A 656 2.01 -15.88 -11.28
CA PHE A 656 1.92 -15.28 -12.60
C PHE A 656 2.22 -13.77 -12.54
N LEU A 657 2.75 -13.21 -13.63
CA LEU A 657 3.33 -11.87 -13.60
C LEU A 657 2.46 -10.83 -14.32
N HIS A 658 2.39 -9.65 -13.72
CA HIS A 658 1.63 -8.52 -14.23
C HIS A 658 2.50 -7.51 -14.97
N VAL A 659 3.75 -7.34 -14.52
CA VAL A 659 4.63 -6.27 -14.99
C VAL A 659 6.10 -6.70 -14.93
N ILE A 660 6.91 -6.14 -15.83
CA ILE A 660 8.37 -6.19 -15.83
C ILE A 660 8.92 -4.80 -16.18
N ARG A 661 10.00 -4.37 -15.52
CA ARG A 661 10.72 -3.11 -15.79
C ARG A 661 12.22 -3.34 -15.79
N GLU A 662 12.94 -2.62 -16.64
CA GLU A 662 14.39 -2.52 -16.57
C GLU A 662 14.81 -1.29 -15.74
N ASP A 663 15.90 -1.42 -14.98
CA ASP A 663 16.46 -0.30 -14.23
C ASP A 663 16.94 0.82 -15.15
N LEU A 664 16.76 2.07 -14.72
CA LEU A 664 17.12 3.25 -15.51
C LEU A 664 18.64 3.46 -15.64
N LYS A 665 19.47 2.86 -14.76
CA LYS A 665 20.91 3.14 -14.65
C LYS A 665 21.78 1.90 -14.88
N VAL A 666 21.29 0.71 -14.56
CA VAL A 666 22.04 -0.55 -14.64
C VAL A 666 21.44 -1.45 -15.73
N PRO A 667 22.12 -1.63 -16.87
CA PRO A 667 21.67 -2.53 -17.93
C PRO A 667 21.49 -3.97 -17.44
N GLY A 668 20.37 -4.61 -17.81
CA GLY A 668 20.07 -5.99 -17.43
C GLY A 668 19.67 -6.20 -15.96
N LEU A 669 19.56 -5.15 -15.16
CA LEU A 669 18.90 -5.21 -13.86
C LEU A 669 17.39 -5.06 -14.07
N LEU A 670 16.63 -6.12 -13.75
CA LEU A 670 15.19 -6.19 -14.02
C LEU A 670 14.41 -6.33 -12.71
N TYR A 671 13.21 -5.77 -12.70
CA TYR A 671 12.22 -5.92 -11.65
C TYR A 671 10.93 -6.48 -12.24
N ALA A 672 10.25 -7.38 -11.52
CA ALA A 672 8.94 -7.90 -11.92
C ALA A 672 7.96 -7.90 -10.75
N GLY A 673 6.68 -7.74 -11.07
CA GLY A 673 5.57 -7.78 -10.11
C GLY A 673 4.64 -8.94 -10.43
N GLY A 674 4.41 -9.79 -9.44
CA GLY A 674 3.56 -10.97 -9.51
C GLY A 674 2.20 -10.81 -8.81
N GLU A 675 1.45 -11.89 -8.79
CA GLU A 675 0.24 -12.07 -7.98
C GLU A 675 0.57 -12.10 -6.47
N HIS A 676 1.78 -12.57 -6.12
CA HIS A 676 2.20 -12.78 -4.73
C HIS A 676 3.46 -12.00 -4.35
N GLU A 677 4.42 -11.82 -5.26
CA GLU A 677 5.74 -11.27 -4.92
C GLU A 677 6.27 -10.19 -5.89
N VAL A 678 7.23 -9.42 -5.38
CA VAL A 678 8.10 -8.55 -6.19
C VAL A 678 9.42 -9.28 -6.41
N TRP A 679 9.91 -9.30 -7.64
CA TRP A 679 11.12 -10.04 -8.04
C TRP A 679 12.19 -9.10 -8.59
N VAL A 680 13.45 -9.47 -8.40
CA VAL A 680 14.62 -8.82 -9.00
C VAL A 680 15.46 -9.85 -9.74
N SER A 681 16.03 -9.45 -10.87
CA SER A 681 17.04 -10.19 -11.60
C SER A 681 18.25 -9.30 -11.86
N TYR A 682 19.44 -9.78 -11.48
CA TYR A 682 20.71 -9.07 -11.69
C TYR A 682 21.44 -9.48 -12.98
N ASN A 683 20.86 -10.40 -13.76
CA ASN A 683 21.50 -11.08 -14.88
C ASN A 683 20.56 -11.15 -16.10
N ASP A 684 19.84 -10.06 -16.37
CA ASP A 684 19.04 -9.89 -17.57
C ASP A 684 17.89 -10.92 -17.70
N GLY A 685 17.36 -11.39 -16.57
CA GLY A 685 16.23 -12.31 -16.47
C GLY A 685 16.62 -13.78 -16.42
N ASP A 686 17.92 -14.10 -16.39
CA ASP A 686 18.37 -15.48 -16.38
C ASP A 686 18.05 -16.21 -15.05
N ASP A 687 18.02 -15.49 -13.93
CA ASP A 687 17.59 -15.96 -12.60
C ASP A 687 16.94 -14.83 -11.77
N TRP A 688 15.87 -15.16 -11.05
CA TRP A 688 15.09 -14.21 -10.26
C TRP A 688 15.10 -14.52 -8.76
N LYS A 689 15.13 -13.46 -7.95
CA LYS A 689 15.01 -13.53 -6.49
C LYS A 689 13.90 -12.62 -5.99
N SER A 690 13.22 -13.04 -4.93
CA SER A 690 12.18 -12.23 -4.29
C SER A 690 12.78 -11.05 -3.53
N ILE A 691 12.13 -9.89 -3.65
CA ILE A 691 12.38 -8.66 -2.89
C ILE A 691 11.09 -8.13 -2.27
N SER A 692 10.13 -9.03 -1.96
CA SER A 692 8.90 -8.65 -1.26
C SER A 692 9.19 -8.12 0.16
N LEU A 693 10.20 -8.66 0.85
CA LEU A 693 10.66 -8.16 2.15
C LEU A 693 9.51 -8.09 3.18
N ASN A 694 9.19 -6.89 3.68
CA ASN A 694 8.09 -6.61 4.61
C ASN A 694 6.74 -6.34 3.90
N LEU A 695 6.65 -6.43 2.57
CA LEU A 695 5.36 -6.35 1.89
C LEU A 695 4.46 -7.51 2.33
N PRO A 696 3.17 -7.25 2.60
CA PRO A 696 2.20 -8.33 2.71
C PRO A 696 2.09 -9.07 1.37
N ASP A 697 1.63 -10.32 1.40
CA ASP A 697 1.20 -11.01 0.18
C ASP A 697 0.09 -10.17 -0.49
N THR A 698 0.30 -9.71 -1.72
CA THR A 698 -0.65 -8.89 -2.46
C THR A 698 -0.27 -8.88 -3.93
N GLN A 699 -1.27 -8.80 -4.81
CA GLN A 699 -1.05 -8.59 -6.22
C GLN A 699 -0.31 -7.26 -6.45
N ILE A 700 0.79 -7.32 -7.19
CA ILE A 700 1.56 -6.18 -7.67
C ILE A 700 1.05 -5.87 -9.08
N SER A 701 0.06 -4.98 -9.17
CA SER A 701 -0.62 -4.69 -10.43
C SER A 701 0.26 -3.96 -11.44
N ASP A 702 1.13 -3.08 -10.95
CA ASP A 702 2.10 -2.35 -11.77
C ASP A 702 3.28 -1.85 -10.90
N LEU A 703 4.41 -1.56 -11.53
CA LEU A 703 5.61 -1.06 -10.86
C LEU A 703 6.37 -0.06 -11.74
N ILE A 704 6.99 0.93 -11.09
CA ILE A 704 7.71 2.02 -11.73
C ILE A 704 9.08 2.18 -11.07
N VAL A 705 10.14 2.17 -11.90
CA VAL A 705 11.50 2.47 -11.47
C VAL A 705 11.75 3.96 -11.61
N THR A 706 12.20 4.62 -10.54
CA THR A 706 12.60 6.03 -10.58
C THR A 706 14.12 6.16 -10.50
N GLU A 707 14.64 7.40 -10.56
CA GLU A 707 16.07 7.63 -10.38
C GLU A 707 16.58 7.22 -9.01
N LYS A 708 15.71 7.18 -7.99
CA LYS A 708 16.05 6.87 -6.59
C LYS A 708 15.39 5.57 -6.13
N ASP A 709 14.12 5.36 -6.44
CA ASP A 709 13.23 4.44 -5.75
C ASP A 709 12.63 3.38 -6.68
N LEU A 710 12.03 2.36 -6.09
CA LEU A 710 11.13 1.43 -6.76
C LEU A 710 9.72 1.62 -6.18
N VAL A 711 8.75 1.94 -7.03
CA VAL A 711 7.36 2.21 -6.62
C VAL A 711 6.47 1.08 -7.12
N VAL A 712 5.61 0.56 -6.25
CA VAL A 712 4.64 -0.48 -6.61
C VAL A 712 3.21 -0.03 -6.33
N GLY A 713 2.34 -0.25 -7.31
CA GLY A 713 0.89 -0.20 -7.14
C GLY A 713 0.40 -1.61 -6.82
N THR A 714 -0.45 -1.72 -5.80
CA THR A 714 -1.04 -3.00 -5.41
C THR A 714 -2.53 -3.04 -5.73
N HIS A 715 -3.07 -4.24 -5.88
CA HIS A 715 -4.51 -4.45 -6.01
C HIS A 715 -5.13 -4.86 -4.66
N GLY A 716 -5.04 -4.00 -3.64
CA GLY A 716 -5.64 -4.28 -2.32
C GLY A 716 -4.86 -3.78 -1.09
N ARG A 717 -3.68 -3.17 -1.26
CA ARG A 717 -2.87 -2.58 -0.17
C ARG A 717 -2.34 -1.17 -0.50
N SER A 718 -2.99 -0.46 -1.42
CA SER A 718 -2.58 0.89 -1.88
C SER A 718 -1.16 0.92 -2.51
N VAL A 719 -0.35 1.97 -2.26
CA VAL A 719 0.96 2.18 -2.89
C VAL A 719 2.09 1.98 -1.89
N TYR A 720 3.18 1.34 -2.35
CA TYR A 720 4.43 1.23 -1.59
C TYR A 720 5.63 1.77 -2.38
N ILE A 721 6.63 2.25 -1.63
CA ILE A 721 7.93 2.69 -2.15
C ILE A 721 9.04 1.94 -1.43
N LEU A 722 9.95 1.32 -2.18
CA LEU A 722 11.24 0.87 -1.68
C LEU A 722 12.22 2.04 -1.85
N ASP A 723 12.47 2.74 -0.75
CA ASP A 723 13.25 3.97 -0.76
C ASP A 723 14.73 3.70 -1.02
N ASP A 724 15.30 4.43 -1.99
CA ASP A 724 16.70 4.36 -2.40
C ASP A 724 17.20 2.95 -2.73
N ILE A 725 17.03 2.56 -4.00
CA ILE A 725 17.47 1.28 -4.55
C ILE A 725 18.96 1.24 -4.92
N SER A 726 19.79 2.17 -4.43
CA SER A 726 21.26 2.11 -4.62
C SER A 726 21.88 0.78 -4.16
N PRO A 727 21.46 0.12 -3.05
CA PRO A 727 22.07 -1.16 -2.66
C PRO A 727 21.79 -2.29 -3.66
N ILE A 728 20.63 -2.24 -4.33
CA ILE A 728 20.29 -3.18 -5.40
C ILE A 728 21.15 -2.90 -6.64
N ARG A 729 21.24 -1.64 -7.07
CA ARG A 729 22.01 -1.25 -8.26
C ARG A 729 23.50 -1.56 -8.15
N GLU A 730 24.06 -1.45 -6.95
CA GLU A 730 25.48 -1.67 -6.71
C GLU A 730 25.83 -3.12 -6.34
N MET A 731 24.85 -4.03 -6.29
CA MET A 731 25.03 -5.39 -5.78
C MET A 731 26.19 -6.16 -6.45
N SER A 732 26.45 -5.92 -7.74
CA SER A 732 27.56 -6.54 -8.48
C SER A 732 28.94 -6.03 -8.03
N LYS A 733 29.02 -4.79 -7.53
CA LYS A 733 30.24 -4.13 -7.05
C LYS A 733 30.58 -4.47 -5.60
N VAL A 734 29.59 -4.87 -4.80
CA VAL A 734 29.76 -5.15 -3.38
C VAL A 734 30.54 -6.45 -3.15
N ASN A 735 31.61 -6.36 -2.37
CA ASN A 735 32.28 -7.50 -1.75
C ASN A 735 31.90 -7.53 -0.26
N ILE A 736 31.06 -8.50 0.12
CA ILE A 736 30.50 -8.66 1.47
C ILE A 736 31.52 -8.97 2.57
N GLU A 737 32.79 -9.20 2.23
CA GLU A 737 33.87 -9.33 3.20
C GLU A 737 34.46 -7.97 3.61
N ASN A 738 34.05 -6.88 2.95
CA ASN A 738 34.53 -5.53 3.22
C ASN A 738 33.36 -4.60 3.54
N SER A 739 33.65 -3.54 4.31
CA SER A 739 32.70 -2.43 4.43
C SER A 739 32.55 -1.72 3.08
N HIS A 740 31.35 -1.21 2.81
CA HIS A 740 31.01 -0.53 1.57
C HIS A 740 30.13 0.69 1.87
N LEU A 741 30.43 1.82 1.23
CA LEU A 741 29.58 3.02 1.23
C LEU A 741 28.88 3.09 -0.12
N TYR A 742 27.55 3.09 -0.12
CA TYR A 742 26.77 3.21 -1.35
C TYR A 742 26.75 4.67 -1.84
N ASP A 743 26.49 4.85 -3.13
CA ASP A 743 26.34 6.18 -3.73
C ASP A 743 25.17 6.93 -3.08
N VAL A 744 25.47 8.10 -2.52
CA VAL A 744 24.47 8.93 -1.83
C VAL A 744 23.65 9.69 -2.87
N TYR A 745 22.33 9.48 -2.87
CA TYR A 745 21.42 10.25 -3.71
C TYR A 745 21.40 11.73 -3.29
N PHE A 746 20.99 12.63 -4.19
CA PHE A 746 20.91 14.04 -3.82
C PHE A 746 19.85 14.25 -2.73
N ALA A 747 20.10 15.20 -1.86
CA ALA A 747 19.13 15.66 -0.87
C ALA A 747 18.54 17.00 -1.32
N THR A 748 17.34 17.34 -0.85
CA THR A 748 16.70 18.61 -1.20
C THR A 748 16.32 19.36 0.05
N ARG A 749 16.84 20.58 0.19
CA ARG A 749 16.62 21.43 1.37
C ARG A 749 15.14 21.49 1.73
N ARG A 750 14.84 21.15 2.98
CA ARG A 750 13.49 21.20 3.55
C ARG A 750 12.49 20.28 2.86
N VAL A 751 12.92 19.28 2.11
CA VAL A 751 12.03 18.32 1.42
C VAL A 751 12.50 16.88 1.66
N GLN A 752 13.78 16.61 1.40
CA GLN A 752 14.39 15.29 1.50
C GLN A 752 15.73 15.40 2.24
N ASP A 753 15.88 14.61 3.30
CA ASP A 753 17.15 14.44 4.02
C ASP A 753 18.18 13.68 3.15
N ALA A 754 19.47 13.75 3.53
CA ALA A 754 20.48 12.92 2.89
C ALA A 754 20.51 11.53 3.56
N GLU A 755 20.19 10.50 2.78
CA GLU A 755 20.24 9.09 3.22
C GLU A 755 21.60 8.49 2.85
N ILE A 756 22.37 8.11 3.86
CA ILE A 756 23.72 7.57 3.71
C ILE A 756 23.68 6.10 4.09
N LYS A 757 23.62 5.22 3.08
CA LYS A 757 23.59 3.77 3.28
C LYS A 757 25.01 3.19 3.25
N TYR A 758 25.30 2.24 4.13
CA TYR A 758 26.58 1.54 4.17
C TYR A 758 26.44 0.11 4.70
N TYR A 759 27.31 -0.78 4.26
CA TYR A 759 27.36 -2.17 4.68
C TYR A 759 28.56 -2.41 5.62
N LEU A 760 28.33 -3.17 6.70
CA LEU A 760 29.36 -3.62 7.63
C LEU A 760 29.40 -5.16 7.66
N PRO A 761 30.53 -5.80 7.30
CA PRO A 761 30.66 -7.27 7.31
C PRO A 761 30.75 -7.86 8.72
N GLN A 762 31.19 -7.03 9.67
CA GLN A 762 31.34 -7.35 11.08
C GLN A 762 31.26 -6.06 11.88
N THR A 763 31.03 -6.18 13.18
CA THR A 763 31.04 -5.03 14.09
C THR A 763 32.44 -4.38 14.12
N PRO A 764 32.57 -3.09 13.75
CA PRO A 764 33.85 -2.41 13.75
C PRO A 764 34.28 -2.01 15.17
N LYS A 765 35.58 -1.82 15.38
CA LYS A 765 36.11 -1.23 16.64
C LYS A 765 35.89 0.27 16.67
N LYS A 766 35.96 0.92 15.50
CA LYS A 766 35.72 2.36 15.33
C LYS A 766 34.90 2.61 14.08
N LEU A 767 33.91 3.47 14.20
CA LEU A 767 33.12 3.95 13.07
C LEU A 767 32.87 5.44 13.25
N SER A 768 33.07 6.22 12.19
CA SER A 768 32.68 7.64 12.19
C SER A 768 32.21 8.07 10.80
N ILE A 769 31.18 8.91 10.75
CA ILE A 769 30.73 9.59 9.54
C ILE A 769 31.10 11.07 9.66
N LYS A 770 31.81 11.59 8.64
CA LYS A 770 32.14 13.00 8.50
C LYS A 770 31.52 13.54 7.22
N ILE A 771 30.86 14.69 7.31
CA ILE A 771 30.28 15.39 6.18
C ILE A 771 31.05 16.68 5.96
N PHE A 772 31.49 16.92 4.73
CA PHE A 772 32.24 18.10 4.31
C PHE A 772 31.42 18.93 3.33
N ASP A 773 31.52 20.25 3.45
CA ASP A 773 30.99 21.17 2.45
C ASP A 773 31.96 21.36 1.27
N SER A 774 31.53 22.18 0.31
CA SER A 774 32.30 22.50 -0.91
C SER A 774 33.65 23.20 -0.65
N LYS A 775 33.90 23.68 0.57
CA LYS A 775 35.16 24.29 1.00
C LYS A 775 36.02 23.31 1.83
N ASN A 776 35.70 22.02 1.82
CA ASN A 776 36.32 20.98 2.65
C ASN A 776 36.25 21.26 4.16
N LYS A 777 35.25 22.02 4.62
CA LYS A 777 35.00 22.22 6.05
C LYS A 777 34.08 21.12 6.56
N ILE A 778 34.42 20.53 7.71
CA ILE A 778 33.54 19.58 8.40
C ILE A 778 32.26 20.31 8.85
N VAL A 779 31.14 19.78 8.37
CA VAL A 779 29.77 20.22 8.63
C VAL A 779 29.21 19.53 9.85
N LEU A 780 29.44 18.22 9.93
CA LEU A 780 28.98 17.32 10.97
C LEU A 780 29.96 16.14 11.06
N GLU A 781 30.25 15.70 12.28
CA GLU A 781 31.00 14.49 12.57
C GLU A 781 30.25 13.72 13.65
N LYS A 782 30.02 12.43 13.40
CA LYS A 782 29.33 11.52 14.32
C LYS A 782 30.10 10.22 14.45
N GLU A 783 30.35 9.82 15.68
CA GLU A 783 30.90 8.50 16.01
C GLU A 783 29.77 7.47 16.06
N GLY A 784 30.08 6.23 15.67
CA GLY A 784 29.11 5.14 15.65
C GLY A 784 28.83 4.54 17.03
N VAL A 785 27.68 3.90 17.15
CA VAL A 785 27.19 3.25 18.39
C VAL A 785 26.60 1.87 18.10
N LEU A 786 26.68 0.96 19.06
CA LEU A 786 26.08 -0.39 18.96
C LEU A 786 24.60 -0.44 19.37
N GLU A 787 24.20 0.41 20.32
CA GLU A 787 22.81 0.62 20.69
C GLU A 787 22.60 2.12 20.76
N ASP A 788 21.64 2.60 19.98
CA ASP A 788 21.21 4.00 20.08
C ASP A 788 20.31 4.13 21.31
N GLN A 789 20.86 4.64 22.41
CA GLN A 789 20.09 4.97 23.62
C GLN A 789 19.31 6.29 23.51
N SER A 790 19.23 6.90 22.32
CA SER A 790 18.38 8.06 22.12
C SER A 790 16.90 7.66 22.17
N ASP A 791 16.13 8.35 23.01
CA ASP A 791 14.69 8.17 23.12
C ASP A 791 14.05 8.32 21.73
N ASP A 792 13.45 7.25 21.19
CA ASP A 792 12.81 7.25 19.86
C ASP A 792 11.68 8.28 19.73
N ASN A 793 11.23 8.84 20.86
CA ASN A 793 10.24 9.90 20.95
C ASN A 793 10.81 11.33 20.84
N SER A 794 12.07 11.51 20.41
CA SER A 794 12.71 12.84 20.30
C SER A 794 12.14 13.76 19.20
N SER A 795 10.93 13.50 18.70
CA SER A 795 10.23 14.39 17.78
C SER A 795 9.84 15.67 18.52
N SER A 796 10.74 16.65 18.47
CA SER A 796 10.44 18.01 18.90
C SER A 796 9.64 18.71 17.81
N TRP A 797 8.71 19.59 18.19
CA TRP A 797 8.07 20.57 17.31
C TRP A 797 9.09 21.38 16.44
N PHE A 798 10.38 21.36 16.79
CA PHE A 798 11.45 22.10 16.15
C PHE A 798 12.40 21.24 15.28
N GLY A 799 12.13 19.93 15.14
CA GLY A 799 12.92 18.97 14.37
C GLY A 799 13.76 18.01 15.23
N ALA A 800 14.16 16.89 14.64
CA ALA A 800 14.99 15.87 15.27
C ALA A 800 16.49 16.18 15.11
N ASP A 801 17.30 15.84 16.11
CA ASP A 801 18.76 15.87 15.98
C ASP A 801 19.22 14.73 15.05
N ASN A 802 20.41 14.87 14.48
CA ASN A 802 21.04 13.74 13.81
C ASN A 802 21.40 12.69 14.86
N LYS A 803 20.84 11.48 14.70
CA LYS A 803 21.21 10.29 15.48
C LYS A 803 22.69 9.95 15.27
N ASN A 804 23.20 8.93 15.95
CA ASN A 804 24.53 8.41 15.68
C ASN A 804 24.43 7.27 14.64
N PRO A 805 25.44 7.08 13.77
CA PRO A 805 25.45 5.95 12.85
C PRO A 805 25.54 4.62 13.63
N SER A 806 24.81 3.60 13.18
CA SER A 806 24.87 2.28 13.80
C SER A 806 26.16 1.52 13.41
N MET A 807 26.64 0.70 14.34
CA MET A 807 27.74 -0.25 14.15
C MET A 807 27.24 -1.69 13.91
N ASP A 808 25.94 -1.85 13.67
CA ASP A 808 25.33 -3.16 13.43
C ASP A 808 25.88 -3.83 12.18
N ILE A 809 25.99 -5.17 12.25
CA ILE A 809 26.38 -5.98 11.11
C ILE A 809 25.27 -5.94 10.06
N GLY A 810 25.63 -5.76 8.79
CA GLY A 810 24.69 -5.70 7.67
C GLY A 810 24.54 -4.30 7.08
N LEU A 811 23.40 -4.06 6.41
CA LEU A 811 23.08 -2.77 5.80
C LEU A 811 22.58 -1.80 6.87
N ASN A 812 23.18 -0.62 6.91
CA ASN A 812 22.86 0.47 7.81
C ASN A 812 22.43 1.70 7.01
N ASN A 813 21.56 2.53 7.57
CA ASN A 813 21.14 3.81 6.98
C ASN A 813 21.32 4.94 8.01
N TYR A 814 22.16 5.91 7.68
CA TYR A 814 22.34 7.13 8.46
C TYR A 814 21.67 8.31 7.74
N LYS A 815 20.70 8.96 8.40
CA LYS A 815 20.01 10.14 7.85
C LYS A 815 20.63 11.42 8.38
N TRP A 816 21.11 12.28 7.47
CA TRP A 816 21.52 13.64 7.80
C TRP A 816 20.41 14.63 7.44
N ASN A 817 19.86 15.28 8.47
CA ASN A 817 18.79 16.30 8.40
C ASN A 817 19.23 17.63 7.73
N LEU A 818 20.36 17.62 7.02
CA LEU A 818 20.97 18.75 6.35
C LEU A 818 21.36 19.91 7.27
N ARG A 819 21.50 19.71 8.58
CA ARG A 819 21.94 20.78 9.49
C ARG A 819 23.42 20.66 9.83
N TYR A 820 24.09 21.81 9.87
CA TYR A 820 25.42 21.95 10.45
C TYR A 820 25.36 21.64 11.95
N GLN A 821 26.52 21.43 12.57
CA GLN A 821 26.63 21.38 14.03
C GLN A 821 26.05 22.66 14.67
N GLY A 822 25.15 22.50 15.64
CA GLY A 822 24.57 23.62 16.38
C GLY A 822 25.43 24.11 17.52
N ALA A 823 24.84 25.00 18.32
CA ALA A 823 25.46 25.52 19.53
C ALA A 823 25.57 24.44 20.61
N THR A 824 26.64 24.54 21.42
CA THR A 824 26.90 23.63 22.54
C THR A 824 25.74 23.63 23.53
N ASP A 825 25.30 22.45 23.96
CA ASP A 825 24.32 22.27 25.03
C ASP A 825 25.01 22.07 26.40
N PHE A 826 24.29 22.24 27.50
CA PHE A 826 24.79 21.98 28.85
C PHE A 826 23.70 21.44 29.77
N ASP A 827 24.11 20.75 30.84
CA ASP A 827 23.17 20.10 31.75
C ASP A 827 22.18 21.08 32.40
N GLY A 828 20.91 20.68 32.44
CA GLY A 828 19.79 21.50 32.92
C GLY A 828 19.43 22.69 32.01
N MET A 829 19.85 22.72 30.74
CA MET A 829 19.45 23.79 29.82
C MET A 829 18.00 23.64 29.37
N ILE A 830 17.19 24.66 29.66
CA ILE A 830 15.80 24.77 29.23
C ILE A 830 15.68 26.00 28.31
N ILE A 831 15.37 25.73 27.04
CA ILE A 831 15.17 26.75 25.99
C ILE A 831 13.72 26.71 25.51
N TRP A 832 13.10 27.88 25.45
CA TRP A 832 11.75 28.03 24.91
C TRP A 832 11.77 28.32 23.41
N SER A 833 10.88 27.67 22.66
CA SER A 833 10.60 27.96 21.24
C SER A 833 11.81 27.88 20.29
N ALA A 834 12.88 27.19 20.67
CA ALA A 834 14.07 26.98 19.85
C ALA A 834 14.85 25.74 20.32
N LYS A 835 15.72 25.21 19.45
CA LYS A 835 16.61 24.10 19.75
C LYS A 835 18.05 24.44 19.34
N PRO A 836 18.93 24.84 20.28
CA PRO A 836 20.29 25.30 19.95
C PRO A 836 21.19 24.21 19.34
N SER A 837 20.98 22.94 19.69
CA SER A 837 21.77 21.79 19.21
C SER A 837 21.69 21.60 17.69
N LEU A 838 20.59 22.04 17.07
CA LEU A 838 20.42 22.04 15.62
C LEU A 838 21.18 23.23 15.04
N GLY A 839 22.15 23.05 14.15
CA GLY A 839 22.78 24.19 13.46
C GLY A 839 21.95 24.70 12.27
N PRO A 840 22.47 25.72 11.56
CA PRO A 840 21.85 26.22 10.34
C PRO A 840 21.75 25.14 9.25
N ILE A 841 20.67 25.18 8.48
CA ILE A 841 20.45 24.27 7.36
C ILE A 841 21.44 24.52 6.20
N ALA A 842 22.04 23.45 5.69
CA ALA A 842 23.13 23.43 4.71
C ALA A 842 22.71 23.98 3.35
N PRO A 843 23.38 25.02 2.80
CA PRO A 843 22.98 25.67 1.55
C PRO A 843 23.13 24.72 0.35
N PRO A 844 22.47 25.02 -0.80
CA PRO A 844 22.65 24.24 -2.00
C PRO A 844 24.12 24.18 -2.41
N GLY A 845 24.58 23.01 -2.84
CA GLY A 845 25.97 22.78 -3.22
C GLY A 845 26.40 21.32 -3.19
N LYS A 846 27.67 21.09 -3.49
CA LYS A 846 28.30 19.75 -3.41
C LYS A 846 28.81 19.50 -1.99
N TYR A 847 28.55 18.30 -1.50
CA TYR A 847 28.99 17.80 -0.21
C TYR A 847 29.71 16.48 -0.40
N LYS A 848 30.63 16.18 0.52
CA LYS A 848 31.34 14.90 0.56
C LYS A 848 31.05 14.21 1.88
N VAL A 849 30.67 12.94 1.82
CA VAL A 849 30.62 12.07 2.99
C VAL A 849 31.90 11.22 3.03
N GLN A 850 32.48 11.10 4.22
CA GLN A 850 33.51 10.13 4.56
C GLN A 850 32.96 9.18 5.61
N LEU A 851 32.94 7.88 5.29
CA LEU A 851 32.71 6.82 6.25
C LEU A 851 34.07 6.20 6.62
N ILE A 852 34.44 6.27 7.89
CA ILE A 852 35.66 5.67 8.42
C ILE A 852 35.26 4.45 9.22
N VAL A 853 35.76 3.27 8.83
CA VAL A 853 35.52 1.98 9.49
C VAL A 853 36.88 1.40 9.85
N ASP A 854 37.20 1.38 11.14
CA ASP A 854 38.53 1.08 11.68
C ASP A 854 39.61 1.94 10.99
N ASP A 855 40.48 1.33 10.18
CA ASP A 855 41.56 2.00 9.45
C ASP A 855 41.22 2.29 7.97
N LYS A 856 40.01 1.95 7.52
CA LYS A 856 39.56 2.13 6.13
C LYS A 856 38.66 3.35 6.00
N THR A 857 38.88 4.15 4.95
CA THR A 857 38.06 5.32 4.62
C THR A 857 37.36 5.10 3.29
N HIS A 858 36.04 5.31 3.28
CA HIS A 858 35.20 5.32 2.08
C HIS A 858 34.66 6.73 1.86
N GLU A 859 34.54 7.15 0.60
CA GLU A 859 34.06 8.48 0.24
C GLU A 859 32.95 8.41 -0.80
N SER A 860 31.97 9.31 -0.67
CA SER A 860 30.98 9.56 -1.71
C SER A 860 30.69 11.06 -1.80
N ILE A 861 30.41 11.56 -3.00
CA ILE A 861 30.07 12.96 -3.27
C ILE A 861 28.61 13.03 -3.69
N PHE A 862 27.86 13.95 -3.08
CA PHE A 862 26.46 14.17 -3.40
C PHE A 862 26.11 15.66 -3.43
N GLU A 863 24.92 15.97 -3.93
CA GLU A 863 24.41 17.33 -4.01
C GLU A 863 23.31 17.56 -2.97
N VAL A 864 23.36 18.72 -2.33
CA VAL A 864 22.18 19.30 -1.68
C VAL A 864 21.58 20.31 -2.65
N ARG A 865 20.33 20.11 -3.03
CA ARG A 865 19.60 20.97 -3.97
C ARG A 865 18.64 21.90 -3.24
N LYS A 866 18.36 23.04 -3.88
CA LYS A 866 17.22 23.89 -3.54
C LYS A 866 15.92 23.19 -3.93
N ASP A 867 14.84 23.42 -3.19
CA ASP A 867 13.50 23.06 -3.62
C ASP A 867 13.15 23.77 -4.96
N PRO A 868 12.95 23.04 -6.07
CA PRO A 868 12.71 23.64 -7.37
C PRO A 868 11.39 24.43 -7.44
N ARG A 869 10.47 24.26 -6.47
CA ARG A 869 9.18 24.97 -6.42
C ARG A 869 9.31 26.42 -5.93
N ILE A 870 10.43 26.79 -5.31
CA ILE A 870 10.61 28.15 -4.78
C ILE A 870 11.47 29.04 -5.68
N ALA A 871 11.02 30.27 -5.87
CA ALA A 871 11.67 31.29 -6.70
C ALA A 871 12.76 32.08 -5.92
N VAL A 872 13.53 31.39 -5.08
CA VAL A 872 14.66 31.98 -4.34
C VAL A 872 15.97 31.55 -4.99
N SER A 873 16.93 32.46 -5.12
CA SER A 873 18.25 32.14 -5.70
C SER A 873 19.19 31.53 -4.67
N ASP A 874 20.12 30.70 -5.12
CA ASP A 874 21.12 30.08 -4.24
C ASP A 874 21.97 31.14 -3.52
N SER A 875 22.23 32.29 -4.14
CA SER A 875 22.94 33.42 -3.51
C SER A 875 22.20 33.94 -2.27
N VAL A 876 20.88 34.11 -2.35
CA VAL A 876 20.05 34.54 -1.23
C VAL A 876 20.05 33.50 -0.11
N ILE A 877 19.95 32.21 -0.46
CA ILE A 877 20.01 31.12 0.52
C ILE A 877 21.37 31.10 1.23
N ASN A 878 22.46 31.35 0.51
CA ASN A 878 23.80 31.46 1.08
C ASN A 878 23.93 32.67 2.02
N GLU A 879 23.36 33.83 1.68
CA GLU A 879 23.35 35.00 2.56
C GLU A 879 22.59 34.71 3.87
N GLN A 880 21.40 34.10 3.76
CA GLN A 880 20.62 33.66 4.91
C GLN A 880 21.39 32.67 5.79
N PHE A 881 22.03 31.68 5.18
CA PHE A 881 22.85 30.69 5.88
C PHE A 881 24.01 31.35 6.64
N ASN A 882 24.75 32.27 6.00
CA ASN A 882 25.84 32.99 6.65
C ASN A 882 25.37 33.83 7.84
N PHE A 883 24.20 34.46 7.73
CA PHE A 883 23.59 35.19 8.83
C PHE A 883 23.14 34.26 9.97
N ALA A 884 22.47 33.15 9.64
CA ALA A 884 22.07 32.13 10.62
C ALA A 884 23.28 31.50 11.33
N MET A 885 24.39 31.28 10.62
CA MET A 885 25.66 30.85 11.20
C MET A 885 26.23 31.87 12.19
N SER A 886 26.12 33.16 11.87
CA SER A 886 26.56 34.23 12.78
C SER A 886 25.74 34.24 14.07
N ILE A 887 24.42 34.03 13.98
CA ILE A 887 23.55 33.89 15.16
C ILE A 887 23.91 32.64 15.96
N MET A 888 24.07 31.49 15.30
CA MET A 888 24.45 30.23 15.96
C MET A 888 25.78 30.38 16.73
N MET A 889 26.80 31.02 16.13
CA MET A 889 28.08 31.26 16.79
C MET A 889 27.94 32.12 18.07
N GLN A 890 27.03 33.11 18.07
CA GLN A 890 26.76 33.89 19.28
C GLN A 890 25.98 33.08 20.33
N THR A 891 25.04 32.23 19.92
CA THR A 891 24.38 31.27 20.83
C THR A 891 25.39 30.31 21.45
N ASP A 892 26.32 29.77 20.67
CA ASP A 892 27.38 28.87 21.14
C ASP A 892 28.31 29.58 22.14
N LEU A 893 28.71 30.82 21.84
CA LEU A 893 29.50 31.64 22.76
C LEU A 893 28.77 31.88 24.09
N ALA A 894 27.46 32.16 24.05
CA ALA A 894 26.65 32.32 25.23
C ALA A 894 26.62 31.04 26.08
N ASN A 895 26.35 29.90 25.46
CA ASN A 895 26.28 28.61 26.16
C ASN A 895 27.64 28.18 26.72
N LYS A 896 28.73 28.34 25.96
CA LYS A 896 30.10 28.07 26.45
C LYS A 896 30.51 28.98 27.61
N SER A 897 30.04 30.22 27.62
CA SER A 897 30.27 31.15 28.74
C SER A 897 29.58 30.66 30.03
N VAL A 898 28.38 30.08 29.94
CA VAL A 898 27.69 29.46 31.09
C VAL A 898 28.46 28.25 31.60
N ILE A 899 28.90 27.37 30.71
CA ILE A 899 29.74 26.21 31.07
C ILE A 899 31.01 26.67 31.80
N GLU A 900 31.72 27.64 31.22
CA GLU A 900 32.94 28.19 31.82
C GLU A 900 32.68 28.82 33.20
N ILE A 901 31.56 29.54 33.36
CA ILE A 901 31.15 30.08 34.68
C ILE A 901 30.96 28.95 35.69
N ARG A 902 30.23 27.89 35.32
CA ARG A 902 29.95 26.76 36.21
C ARG A 902 31.22 26.01 36.61
N GLU A 903 32.13 25.77 35.68
CA GLU A 903 33.43 25.15 35.96
C GLU A 903 34.29 26.00 36.92
N ILE A 904 34.30 27.33 36.74
CA ILE A 904 35.03 28.23 37.64
C ILE A 904 34.38 28.21 39.03
N LYS A 905 33.05 28.29 39.11
CA LYS A 905 32.31 28.23 40.39
C LYS A 905 32.58 26.92 41.13
N GLU A 906 32.59 25.79 40.44
CA GLU A 906 32.88 24.48 41.03
C GLU A 906 34.29 24.45 41.64
N LYS A 907 35.31 24.88 40.90
CA LYS A 907 36.69 24.97 41.41
C LYS A 907 36.81 25.89 42.62
N LEU A 908 36.14 27.05 42.58
CA LEU A 908 36.12 28.00 43.69
C LEU A 908 35.39 27.44 44.92
N ASN A 909 34.27 26.76 44.74
CA ASN A 909 33.53 26.11 45.83
C ASN A 909 34.35 25.02 46.51
N ASN A 910 35.11 24.23 45.74
CA ASN A 910 36.00 23.21 46.29
C ASN A 910 37.14 23.78 47.14
N LEU A 911 37.51 25.05 46.92
CA LEU A 911 38.55 25.76 47.70
C LEU A 911 38.02 26.40 48.99
N LEU A 912 36.70 26.61 49.12
CA LEU A 912 36.10 27.29 50.28
C LEU A 912 36.43 26.61 51.63
N PRO A 913 36.31 25.28 51.78
CA PRO A 913 36.53 24.61 53.08
C PRO A 913 37.98 24.73 53.60
N ALA A 914 38.95 24.84 52.70
CA ALA A 914 40.39 24.88 53.01
C ALA A 914 41.00 26.29 53.01
N SER A 915 40.20 27.33 52.77
CA SER A 915 40.67 28.71 52.62
C SER A 915 40.59 29.53 53.92
N SER A 916 41.48 30.51 54.10
CA SER A 916 41.39 31.47 55.22
C SER A 916 40.14 32.35 55.11
N ALA A 917 39.64 32.90 56.22
CA ALA A 917 38.42 33.72 56.24
C ALA A 917 38.46 34.92 55.26
N SER A 918 39.64 35.54 55.08
CA SER A 918 39.80 36.63 54.11
C SER A 918 39.74 36.15 52.66
N LYS A 919 40.25 34.95 52.37
CA LYS A 919 40.20 34.31 51.05
C LYS A 919 38.77 33.79 50.76
N GLN A 920 38.08 33.22 51.75
CA GLN A 920 36.68 32.80 51.63
C GLN A 920 35.75 33.97 51.26
N LYS A 921 35.94 35.15 51.87
CA LYS A 921 35.15 36.35 51.52
C LYS A 921 35.37 36.80 50.08
N LYS A 922 36.63 36.75 49.59
CA LYS A 922 36.96 37.07 48.19
C LYS A 922 36.37 36.05 47.22
N ILE A 923 36.48 34.76 47.53
CA ILE A 923 35.90 33.66 46.73
C ILE A 923 34.37 33.81 46.65
N SER A 924 33.70 34.03 47.79
CA SER A 924 32.25 34.20 47.84
C SER A 924 31.77 35.41 47.04
N SER A 925 32.49 36.54 47.12
CA SER A 925 32.20 37.72 46.29
C SER A 925 32.33 37.41 44.80
N LEU A 926 33.36 36.66 44.41
CA LEU A 926 33.59 36.31 43.01
C LEU A 926 32.53 35.33 42.48
N ILE A 927 32.10 34.36 43.28
CA ILE A 927 30.99 33.46 42.94
C ILE A 927 29.70 34.25 42.71
N ASN A 928 29.37 35.21 43.59
CA ASN A 928 28.18 36.05 43.42
C ASN A 928 28.24 36.89 42.14
N ASP A 929 29.41 37.40 41.77
CA ASP A 929 29.57 38.15 40.52
C ASP A 929 29.43 37.23 39.28
N LEU A 930 29.97 36.01 39.34
CA LEU A 930 29.78 34.99 38.31
C LEU A 930 28.30 34.58 38.14
N GLU A 931 27.56 34.44 39.25
CA GLU A 931 26.13 34.10 39.24
C GLU A 931 25.28 35.19 38.59
N LYS A 932 25.60 36.47 38.84
CA LYS A 932 24.92 37.58 38.17
C LYS A 932 25.11 37.50 36.65
N ILE A 933 26.33 37.24 36.19
CA ILE A 933 26.61 37.08 34.75
C ILE A 933 25.86 35.87 34.20
N GLU A 934 25.92 34.71 34.86
CA GLU A 934 25.21 33.49 34.44
C GLU A 934 23.71 33.78 34.25
N SER A 935 23.07 34.42 35.23
CA SER A 935 21.63 34.75 35.22
C SER A 935 21.22 35.79 34.15
N ASN A 936 22.19 36.47 33.55
CA ASN A 936 21.97 37.38 32.43
C ASN A 936 22.18 36.69 31.07
N ILE A 937 23.02 35.66 31.03
CA ILE A 937 23.25 34.87 29.81
C ILE A 937 22.17 33.78 29.65
N TYR A 938 21.84 33.07 30.73
CA TYR A 938 20.88 31.96 30.82
C TYR A 938 19.91 32.14 32.00
N GLN A 939 18.67 31.65 31.84
CA GLN A 939 17.66 31.72 32.91
C GLN A 939 17.82 30.54 33.88
N VAL A 940 18.63 30.74 34.93
CA VAL A 940 18.97 29.71 35.93
C VAL A 940 17.79 29.25 36.80
N LYS A 941 16.65 29.96 36.79
CA LYS A 941 15.45 29.59 37.56
C LYS A 941 14.59 28.52 36.89
N ASN A 942 14.83 28.22 35.62
CA ASN A 942 14.03 27.22 34.90
C ASN A 942 14.32 25.82 35.45
N GLN A 943 13.25 25.10 35.77
CA GLN A 943 13.26 23.68 36.18
C GLN A 943 12.31 22.83 35.32
N SER A 944 11.38 23.47 34.61
CA SER A 944 10.41 22.85 33.70
C SER A 944 10.35 23.59 32.35
N GLY A 945 9.95 22.87 31.30
CA GLY A 945 9.89 23.38 29.93
C GLY A 945 8.99 24.61 29.74
N GLN A 946 8.01 24.86 30.60
CA GLN A 946 7.11 26.04 30.52
C GLN A 946 7.47 27.17 31.51
N ASP A 947 8.48 27.01 32.36
CA ASP A 947 8.97 28.08 33.24
C ASP A 947 9.41 29.37 32.53
N PRO A 948 9.85 29.35 31.26
CA PRO A 948 10.05 30.57 30.47
C PRO A 948 8.85 31.53 30.39
N LEU A 949 7.63 31.08 30.75
CA LEU A 949 6.45 31.95 30.91
C LEU A 949 6.47 32.74 32.23
N ASN A 950 7.09 32.19 33.29
CA ASN A 950 7.20 32.80 34.62
C ASN A 950 8.48 33.61 34.78
N PHE A 951 9.56 33.20 34.12
CA PHE A 951 10.88 33.82 34.20
C PHE A 951 11.35 34.28 32.82
N PRO A 952 11.62 35.59 32.62
CA PRO A 952 12.00 36.09 31.31
C PRO A 952 13.22 35.37 30.72
N ILE A 953 13.10 34.93 29.46
CA ILE A 953 14.21 34.32 28.72
C ILE A 953 15.38 35.30 28.55
N LYS A 954 16.59 34.75 28.48
CA LYS A 954 17.86 35.47 28.42
C LYS A 954 18.51 35.41 27.05
N VAL A 955 19.67 36.07 26.91
CA VAL A 955 20.29 36.32 25.59
C VAL A 955 20.55 35.03 24.80
N ASN A 956 20.92 33.93 25.47
CA ASN A 956 21.17 32.65 24.78
C ASN A 956 19.91 32.10 24.09
N ASN A 957 18.77 32.08 24.78
CA ASN A 957 17.48 31.66 24.25
C ASN A 957 16.99 32.63 23.16
N ARG A 958 17.15 33.95 23.36
CA ARG A 958 16.72 34.96 22.38
C ARG A 958 17.49 34.82 21.06
N LEU A 959 18.80 34.58 21.12
CA LEU A 959 19.62 34.30 19.94
C LEU A 959 19.18 32.99 19.26
N ALA A 960 18.96 31.92 20.04
CA ALA A 960 18.50 30.64 19.51
C ALA A 960 17.14 30.77 18.79
N TYR A 961 16.21 31.53 19.36
CA TYR A 961 14.90 31.84 18.76
C TYR A 961 15.03 32.70 17.50
N LEU A 962 15.90 33.73 17.52
CA LEU A 962 16.12 34.59 16.35
C LEU A 962 16.58 33.77 15.14
N ARG A 963 17.50 32.82 15.34
CA ARG A 963 17.93 31.91 14.28
C ARG A 963 16.75 31.09 13.74
N LYS A 964 15.94 30.49 14.62
CA LYS A 964 14.72 29.75 14.23
C LYS A 964 13.76 30.62 13.42
N SER A 965 13.62 31.90 13.77
CA SER A 965 12.82 32.88 13.01
C SER A 965 13.40 33.11 11.61
N VAL A 966 14.71 33.38 11.52
CA VAL A 966 15.44 33.56 10.25
C VAL A 966 15.30 32.33 9.35
N GLU A 967 15.34 31.13 9.91
CA GLU A 967 15.26 29.85 9.16
C GLU A 967 13.84 29.36 8.88
N SER A 968 12.78 30.14 9.13
CA SER A 968 11.39 29.70 8.94
C SER A 968 10.95 29.48 7.47
N GLY A 969 11.76 29.92 6.51
CA GLY A 969 11.65 29.64 5.07
C GLY A 969 12.98 29.94 4.39
N ASP A 970 13.10 29.74 3.07
CA ASP A 970 14.29 30.19 2.33
C ASP A 970 14.06 31.61 1.81
N GLY A 971 15.00 32.53 2.07
CA GLY A 971 14.86 33.95 1.73
C GLY A 971 15.85 34.86 2.48
N LEU A 972 15.90 36.14 2.10
CA LEU A 972 16.78 37.11 2.77
C LEU A 972 16.36 37.31 4.24
N PRO A 973 17.33 37.46 5.17
CA PRO A 973 17.01 37.91 6.52
C PRO A 973 16.24 39.23 6.51
N THR A 974 15.19 39.33 7.32
CA THR A 974 14.44 40.58 7.43
C THR A 974 15.29 41.66 8.10
N LYS A 975 15.07 42.94 7.76
CA LYS A 975 15.76 44.07 8.42
C LYS A 975 15.64 44.01 9.94
N GLY A 976 14.46 43.65 10.45
CA GLY A 976 14.23 43.46 11.89
C GLY A 976 15.06 42.33 12.48
N SER A 977 15.30 41.23 11.75
CA SER A 977 16.17 40.16 12.24
C SER A 977 17.63 40.62 12.38
N ILE A 978 18.11 41.44 11.44
CA ILE A 978 19.46 42.01 11.47
C ILE A 978 19.61 42.98 12.66
N GLU A 979 18.63 43.86 12.86
CA GLU A 979 18.62 44.80 13.97
C GLU A 979 18.61 44.09 15.33
N VAL A 980 17.72 43.10 15.50
CA VAL A 980 17.65 42.30 16.73
C VAL A 980 18.94 41.52 16.97
N PHE A 981 19.59 41.00 15.92
CA PHE A 981 20.87 40.33 16.08
C PHE A 981 21.94 41.25 16.65
N GLU A 982 22.09 42.46 16.13
CA GLU A 982 23.08 43.41 16.64
C GLU A 982 22.77 43.85 18.08
N ILE A 983 21.49 44.02 18.44
CA ILE A 983 21.08 44.28 19.84
C ILE A 983 21.57 43.15 20.77
N LEU A 984 21.21 41.90 20.44
CA LEU A 984 21.52 40.74 21.29
C LEU A 984 23.02 40.42 21.34
N LYS A 985 23.72 40.58 20.22
CA LYS A 985 25.17 40.42 20.13
C LYS A 985 25.91 41.45 20.98
N ASN A 986 25.47 42.71 20.94
CA ASN A 986 26.04 43.76 21.78
C ASN A 986 25.76 43.49 23.27
N GLU A 987 24.54 43.07 23.62
CA GLU A 987 24.17 42.63 24.98
C GLU A 987 25.09 41.50 25.48
N LEU A 988 25.25 40.42 24.72
CA LEU A 988 26.14 39.30 25.07
C LEU A 988 27.60 39.75 25.24
N SER A 989 28.07 40.67 24.38
CA SER A 989 29.46 41.14 24.41
C SER A 989 29.84 41.81 25.73
N VAL A 990 28.88 42.44 26.42
CA VAL A 990 29.09 43.05 27.74
C VAL A 990 29.40 41.97 28.77
N TYR A 991 28.56 40.92 28.81
CA TYR A 991 28.69 39.82 29.76
C TYR A 991 29.98 39.01 29.52
N VAL A 992 30.34 38.74 28.26
CA VAL A 992 31.57 38.01 27.93
C VAL A 992 32.83 38.81 28.30
N LYS A 993 32.82 40.15 28.13
CA LYS A 993 33.94 41.01 28.57
C LYS A 993 34.08 41.02 30.08
N GLU A 994 32.97 41.02 30.82
CA GLU A 994 32.97 40.95 32.28
C GLU A 994 33.48 39.60 32.79
N LEU A 995 33.02 38.50 32.19
CA LEU A 995 33.49 37.14 32.49
C LEU A 995 35.01 37.03 32.31
N LYS A 996 35.57 37.59 31.23
CA LYS A 996 37.04 37.60 31.02
C LYS A 996 37.80 38.29 32.16
N LYS A 997 37.28 39.37 32.72
CA LYS A 997 37.89 40.06 33.88
C LYS A 997 37.82 39.21 35.14
N LEU A 998 36.68 38.57 35.39
CA LEU A 998 36.49 37.70 36.56
C LEU A 998 37.32 36.43 36.47
N LYS A 999 37.50 35.87 35.27
CA LYS A 999 38.36 34.72 35.02
C LYS A 999 39.81 34.97 35.44
N THR A 1000 40.37 36.15 35.13
CA THR A 1000 41.73 36.51 35.59
C THR A 1000 41.80 36.54 37.11
N LYS A 1001 40.81 37.16 37.77
CA LYS A 1001 40.74 37.18 39.25
C LYS A 1001 40.58 35.79 39.86
N ALA A 1002 39.83 34.90 39.21
CA ALA A 1002 39.65 33.53 39.66
C ALA A 1002 40.97 32.74 39.59
N LYS A 1003 41.74 32.95 38.52
CA LYS A 1003 43.06 32.32 38.34
C LYS A 1003 44.09 32.74 39.40
N ASP A 1004 43.95 33.93 39.98
CA ASP A 1004 44.82 34.37 41.09
C ASP A 1004 44.43 33.73 42.45
N LEU A 1005 43.25 33.10 42.53
CA LEU A 1005 42.70 32.51 43.75
C LEU A 1005 42.71 30.98 43.76
N ILE A 1006 42.52 30.37 42.58
CA ILE A 1006 42.68 28.93 42.31
C ILE A 1006 44.16 28.62 42.18
#